data_AF-W5M0B3-F1
#
_entry.id   AF-W5M0B3-F1
#
_cell.length_a   1.000
_cell.length_b   1.000
_cell.length_c   1.000
_cell.angle_alpha   90.00
_cell.angle_beta   90.00
_cell.angle_gamma   90.00
#
_symmetry.space_group_name_H-M   'P 1'
#
loop_
_entity.id
_entity.type
_entity.pdbx_description
1 polymer ?
#
loop_
_entity_poly.entity_id
_entity_poly.type
_entity_poly.pdbx_seq_one_letter_code
_entity_poly.pdbx_strand_id
1 'polypeptide(L)'
;GTSDPYVKFKISGKEVFRSKTIHKNLNPVWEEKASLLVDSLRDPLYVKVFDYDFGLQDDFMGSAYLYLDTLEHKRTTDVLLKLKDPHYPEHDLGTLSLAVTLSPKEGDFREATMLLRRSWKRASKKSKQAVYWCSNGYSVCVTGAVMAVVCVTGEVMAVVSVLKHQNQSLRLSDLHRKAQLWRGIVSISLIEGHDLKPMDKNGLSDPYVKFRLGHQKYKSKTIAKTLNPQWREQFDFHLYDELGGMIDITVWDRDAGKRDDFIGRCQVDLSSLAKEQTHRLDLELEEGEGSLVLLVTLTASATVSISDVLDDPWERQQVLRRYSLVRSFHNLRDVGIVQVKVIRAEGLMAADVTGKSDPFCVVELSNDRLQTHTVYKNLNPEWNKVFTFNIKDIHSVLEVTVYDEDRDRSADFLGKIAIPLLSIQNGERKAYVLKNKQLTGPTKGVIFLEIDVIFNAVKAGLRTLIPIEQKYIEEEPRVSKQLLLRNFNRAKRCVVALLSAGCYVNSCFEWESPQRSLAAFLIFLLAVWNFELYMVPLALLLVLLWNYILILLGKDTRQGDVQQAVEDILEDDDEEYDKDDKDPERKGFMNKLYAIQDVCVSVQSALDDVASYGERIKNTFNWTVPFLSWLAIVALCVAIVILYFIPLRYIVLAWGVNKFTKKLRDPYTIDNNELLDFLSRVPSDVQVVQYQELKPDLGHSPSKRKKNNPG
;
A
#
# COMPACT_ATOMS: atom_id res chain seq x y z
N GLY A 1 3.32 -55.52 26.16
CA GLY A 1 3.99 -54.26 25.78
C GLY A 1 2.97 -53.14 25.89
N THR A 2 3.43 -51.89 25.99
CA THR A 2 2.58 -50.73 25.69
C THR A 2 2.65 -50.51 24.19
N SER A 3 1.50 -50.53 23.50
CA SER A 3 1.43 -50.25 22.06
C SER A 3 0.97 -48.81 21.82
N ASP A 4 1.39 -48.25 20.69
CA ASP A 4 1.06 -46.96 20.14
C ASP A 4 0.14 -47.12 18.90
N PRO A 5 -1.13 -47.57 19.06
CA PRO A 5 -1.98 -47.95 17.93
C PRO A 5 -2.48 -46.77 17.10
N TYR A 6 -2.55 -46.98 15.79
CA TYR A 6 -3.25 -46.13 14.83
C TYR A 6 -3.93 -46.96 13.73
N VAL A 7 -4.94 -46.39 13.07
CA VAL A 7 -5.77 -47.08 12.07
C VAL A 7 -5.62 -46.44 10.70
N LYS A 8 -5.55 -47.26 9.65
CA LYS A 8 -5.55 -46.87 8.24
C LYS A 8 -6.75 -47.46 7.53
N PHE A 9 -7.45 -46.64 6.77
CA PHE A 9 -8.57 -47.02 5.93
C PHE A 9 -8.17 -46.96 4.47
N LYS A 10 -8.48 -48.02 3.72
CA LYS A 10 -8.20 -48.14 2.29
C LYS A 10 -9.45 -48.52 1.52
N ILE A 11 -9.66 -47.90 0.36
CA ILE A 11 -10.73 -48.23 -0.60
C ILE A 11 -10.07 -48.45 -1.96
N SER A 12 -10.43 -49.54 -2.64
CA SER A 12 -9.88 -49.94 -3.95
C SER A 12 -8.33 -49.92 -3.99
N GLY A 13 -7.69 -50.30 -2.87
CA GLY A 13 -6.23 -50.33 -2.71
C GLY A 13 -5.57 -49.00 -2.36
N LYS A 14 -6.29 -47.87 -2.37
CA LYS A 14 -5.78 -46.54 -2.05
C LYS A 14 -6.05 -46.18 -0.59
N GLU A 15 -5.07 -45.58 0.08
CA GLU A 15 -5.25 -45.03 1.44
C GLU A 15 -6.12 -43.77 1.37
N VAL A 16 -7.23 -43.78 2.11
CA VAL A 16 -8.22 -42.71 2.12
C VAL A 16 -8.25 -41.95 3.45
N PHE A 17 -7.85 -42.59 4.55
CA PHE A 17 -7.77 -41.95 5.87
C PHE A 17 -6.78 -42.69 6.78
N ARG A 18 -6.11 -41.92 7.65
CA ARG A 18 -5.21 -42.40 8.70
C ARG A 18 -5.54 -41.66 9.99
N SER A 19 -5.78 -42.40 11.07
CA SER A 19 -6.05 -41.80 12.38
C SER A 19 -4.79 -41.28 13.05
N LYS A 20 -4.95 -40.47 14.10
CA LYS A 20 -3.86 -40.21 15.05
C LYS A 20 -3.36 -41.50 15.71
N THR A 21 -2.08 -41.47 16.08
CA THR A 21 -1.46 -42.47 16.94
C THR A 21 -1.78 -42.16 18.39
N ILE A 22 -2.30 -43.14 19.13
CA ILE A 22 -2.50 -43.02 20.58
C ILE A 22 -1.36 -43.74 21.27
N HIS A 23 -0.53 -43.00 22.00
CA HIS A 23 0.65 -43.58 22.63
C HIS A 23 0.31 -44.39 23.88
N LYS A 24 0.92 -45.57 24.02
CA LYS A 24 0.93 -46.46 25.18
C LYS A 24 -0.46 -46.86 25.67
N ASN A 25 -1.37 -47.18 24.75
CA ASN A 25 -2.74 -47.55 25.09
C ASN A 25 -3.19 -48.79 24.29
N LEU A 26 -3.58 -49.86 25.00
CA LEU A 26 -4.09 -51.09 24.42
C LEU A 26 -5.60 -51.05 24.11
N ASN A 27 -6.32 -50.08 24.66
CA ASN A 27 -7.74 -49.80 24.37
C ASN A 27 -7.90 -48.34 23.88
N PRO A 28 -7.34 -48.03 22.70
CA PRO A 28 -7.38 -46.69 22.13
C PRO A 28 -8.80 -46.20 21.82
N VAL A 29 -9.10 -44.95 22.18
CA VAL A 29 -10.32 -44.24 21.77
C VAL A 29 -9.89 -43.00 20.99
N TRP A 30 -10.13 -43.00 19.68
CA TRP A 30 -9.63 -41.93 18.79
C TRP A 30 -10.56 -40.71 18.71
N GLU A 31 -11.87 -40.89 18.85
CA GLU A 31 -12.89 -39.82 18.67
C GLU A 31 -12.74 -39.01 17.36
N GLU A 32 -12.19 -39.64 16.32
CA GLU A 32 -11.94 -39.01 15.02
C GLU A 32 -13.07 -39.29 14.04
N LYS A 33 -13.33 -38.29 13.18
CA LYS A 33 -14.48 -38.25 12.30
C LYS A 33 -13.97 -37.94 10.90
N ALA A 34 -14.26 -38.82 9.95
CA ALA A 34 -13.75 -38.70 8.59
C ALA A 34 -14.87 -38.95 7.58
N SER A 35 -14.96 -38.07 6.58
CA SER A 35 -15.90 -38.22 5.46
C SER A 35 -15.15 -38.69 4.23
N LEU A 36 -15.52 -39.89 3.73
CA LEU A 36 -14.85 -40.54 2.61
C LEU A 36 -15.76 -40.52 1.39
N LEU A 37 -15.24 -40.05 0.26
CA LEU A 37 -15.95 -40.13 -1.02
C LEU A 37 -15.71 -41.53 -1.60
N VAL A 38 -16.81 -42.28 -1.78
CA VAL A 38 -16.78 -43.65 -2.32
C VAL A 38 -17.37 -43.63 -3.72
N ASP A 39 -16.60 -44.11 -4.71
CA ASP A 39 -17.01 -44.14 -6.11
C ASP A 39 -17.93 -45.34 -6.43
N SER A 40 -17.82 -46.43 -5.68
CA SER A 40 -18.62 -47.66 -5.83
C SER A 40 -18.86 -48.34 -4.47
N LEU A 41 -20.12 -48.66 -4.16
CA LEU A 41 -20.49 -49.40 -2.94
C LEU A 41 -20.04 -50.87 -2.96
N ARG A 42 -19.59 -51.38 -4.11
CA ARG A 42 -19.09 -52.77 -4.26
C ARG A 42 -17.67 -52.96 -3.73
N ASP A 43 -16.93 -51.87 -3.55
CA ASP A 43 -15.57 -51.93 -3.05
C ASP A 43 -15.60 -51.89 -1.51
N PRO A 44 -15.14 -52.93 -0.81
CA PRO A 44 -15.13 -52.93 0.65
C PRO A 44 -14.11 -51.93 1.19
N LEU A 45 -14.47 -51.29 2.31
CA LEU A 45 -13.56 -50.49 3.10
C LEU A 45 -12.62 -51.42 3.86
N TYR A 46 -11.35 -51.40 3.50
CA TYR A 46 -10.32 -52.21 4.13
C TYR A 46 -9.61 -51.45 5.24
N VAL A 47 -9.75 -51.93 6.47
CA VAL A 47 -9.24 -51.31 7.68
C VAL A 47 -8.02 -52.08 8.17
N LYS A 48 -6.94 -51.36 8.48
CA LYS A 48 -5.71 -51.92 9.05
C LYS A 48 -5.32 -51.17 10.31
N VAL A 49 -4.92 -51.90 11.35
CA VAL A 49 -4.43 -51.36 12.61
C VAL A 49 -2.93 -51.66 12.71
N PHE A 50 -2.17 -50.66 13.14
CA PHE A 50 -0.73 -50.73 13.27
C PHE A 50 -0.29 -50.17 14.61
N ASP A 51 0.82 -50.69 15.13
CA ASP A 51 1.58 -50.14 16.24
C ASP A 51 2.66 -49.22 15.67
N TYR A 52 2.75 -47.98 16.15
CA TYR A 52 3.72 -47.02 15.65
C TYR A 52 5.06 -47.14 16.38
N ASP A 53 6.11 -47.47 15.62
CA ASP A 53 7.48 -47.57 16.15
C ASP A 53 8.37 -46.46 15.58
N PHE A 54 9.05 -45.74 16.47
CA PHE A 54 9.93 -44.64 16.04
C PHE A 54 11.19 -45.16 15.34
N GLY A 55 11.29 -44.94 14.03
CA GLY A 55 12.48 -45.22 13.24
C GLY A 55 12.61 -46.66 12.71
N LEU A 56 11.59 -47.50 12.93
CA LEU A 56 11.45 -48.84 12.36
C LEU A 56 10.15 -48.92 11.55
N GLN A 57 9.92 -50.07 10.90
CA GLN A 57 8.66 -50.32 10.20
C GLN A 57 7.57 -50.65 11.22
N ASP A 58 6.49 -49.88 11.22
CA ASP A 58 5.31 -50.06 12.09
C ASP A 58 4.79 -51.53 12.10
N ASP A 59 4.62 -52.09 13.30
CA ASP A 59 4.14 -53.46 13.49
C ASP A 59 2.65 -53.59 13.12
N PHE A 60 2.32 -54.65 12.38
CA PHE A 60 0.94 -54.90 11.97
C PHE A 60 0.14 -55.58 13.08
N MET A 61 -0.93 -54.93 13.54
CA MET A 61 -1.76 -55.43 14.65
C MET A 61 -3.02 -56.17 14.18
N GLY A 62 -3.47 -55.95 12.94
CA GLY A 62 -4.61 -56.67 12.38
C GLY A 62 -5.35 -55.90 11.29
N SER A 63 -6.24 -56.60 10.59
CA SER A 63 -7.05 -55.99 9.53
C SER A 63 -8.47 -56.55 9.47
N ALA A 64 -9.39 -55.76 8.93
CA ALA A 64 -10.77 -56.15 8.73
C ALA A 64 -11.34 -55.52 7.45
N TYR A 65 -12.32 -56.19 6.86
CA TYR A 65 -13.09 -55.67 5.72
C TYR A 65 -14.47 -55.24 6.20
N LEU A 66 -14.89 -54.05 5.79
CA LEU A 66 -16.24 -53.56 5.96
C LEU A 66 -16.89 -53.42 4.58
N TYR A 67 -17.94 -54.21 4.34
CA TYR A 67 -18.69 -54.17 3.10
C TYR A 67 -19.78 -53.10 3.18
N LEU A 68 -19.67 -52.06 2.35
CA LEU A 68 -20.53 -50.87 2.43
C LEU A 68 -21.96 -51.12 1.92
N ASP A 69 -22.17 -52.19 1.15
CA ASP A 69 -23.47 -52.67 0.69
C ASP A 69 -24.35 -53.26 1.81
N THR A 70 -23.75 -53.63 2.94
CA THR A 70 -24.46 -54.13 4.13
C THR A 70 -25.04 -53.05 5.03
N LEU A 71 -24.77 -51.76 4.74
CA LEU A 71 -25.18 -50.63 5.58
C LEU A 71 -26.48 -49.98 5.08
N GLU A 72 -27.36 -49.61 6.00
CA GLU A 72 -28.60 -48.89 5.67
C GLU A 72 -28.32 -47.41 5.30
N HIS A 73 -28.99 -46.91 4.26
CA HIS A 73 -28.82 -45.54 3.80
C HIS A 73 -29.42 -44.54 4.80
N LYS A 74 -28.74 -43.41 5.02
CA LYS A 74 -29.10 -42.30 5.91
C LYS A 74 -29.30 -42.69 7.39
N ARG A 75 -28.84 -43.87 7.80
CA ARG A 75 -28.85 -44.32 9.20
C ARG A 75 -27.42 -44.58 9.68
N THR A 76 -27.09 -44.12 10.88
CA THR A 76 -25.82 -44.45 11.54
C THR A 76 -25.90 -45.88 12.06
N THR A 77 -24.97 -46.72 11.64
CA THR A 77 -24.87 -48.12 12.07
C THR A 77 -23.57 -48.32 12.84
N ASP A 78 -23.67 -48.85 14.05
CA ASP A 78 -22.50 -49.23 14.84
C ASP A 78 -22.02 -50.62 14.39
N VAL A 79 -20.80 -50.69 13.89
CA VAL A 79 -20.19 -51.90 13.37
C VAL A 79 -19.01 -52.31 14.24
N LEU A 80 -19.06 -53.56 14.70
CA LEU A 80 -17.96 -54.19 15.41
C LEU A 80 -17.17 -55.10 14.45
N LEU A 81 -15.96 -54.69 14.11
CA LEU A 81 -15.05 -55.43 13.23
C LEU A 81 -14.09 -56.29 14.05
N LYS A 82 -14.08 -57.61 13.83
CA LYS A 82 -13.05 -58.50 14.39
C LYS A 82 -11.79 -58.41 13.54
N LEU A 83 -10.67 -58.07 14.16
CA LEU A 83 -9.38 -57.96 13.48
C LEU A 83 -8.80 -59.34 13.22
N LYS A 84 -8.27 -59.55 12.01
CA LYS A 84 -7.61 -60.78 11.58
C LYS A 84 -6.26 -60.48 10.94
N ASP A 85 -5.30 -61.37 11.14
CA ASP A 85 -4.07 -61.39 10.36
C ASP A 85 -4.25 -62.31 9.15
N PRO A 86 -4.04 -61.80 7.92
CA PRO A 86 -4.02 -62.62 6.70
C PRO A 86 -3.08 -63.84 6.76
N HIS A 87 -2.03 -63.80 7.59
CA HIS A 87 -1.04 -64.88 7.70
C HIS A 87 -1.38 -65.90 8.79
N TYR A 88 -2.15 -65.50 9.81
CA TYR A 88 -2.51 -66.33 10.96
C TYR A 88 -4.00 -66.12 11.35
N PRO A 89 -4.95 -66.71 10.61
CA PRO A 89 -6.38 -66.42 10.75
C PRO A 89 -7.02 -66.94 12.05
N GLU A 90 -6.34 -67.80 12.81
CA GLU A 90 -6.85 -68.38 14.05
C GLU A 90 -6.43 -67.59 15.32
N HIS A 91 -5.61 -66.53 15.18
CA HIS A 91 -5.24 -65.68 16.32
C HIS A 91 -6.31 -64.60 16.54
N ASP A 92 -6.77 -64.45 17.78
CA ASP A 92 -7.67 -63.35 18.16
C ASP A 92 -6.85 -62.07 18.36
N LEU A 93 -7.02 -61.10 17.46
CA LEU A 93 -6.27 -59.84 17.44
C LEU A 93 -7.11 -58.65 17.94
N GLY A 94 -8.24 -58.93 18.59
CA GLY A 94 -9.13 -57.93 19.17
C GLY A 94 -10.19 -57.41 18.20
N THR A 95 -10.89 -56.36 18.63
CA THR A 95 -12.04 -55.81 17.89
C THR A 95 -11.96 -54.30 17.76
N LEU A 96 -12.46 -53.77 16.64
CA LEU A 96 -12.54 -52.35 16.34
C LEU A 96 -14.02 -51.96 16.20
N SER A 97 -14.48 -51.01 17.02
CA SER A 97 -15.85 -50.48 16.94
C SER A 97 -15.88 -49.19 16.13
N LEU A 98 -16.79 -49.09 15.15
CA LEU A 98 -16.94 -47.95 14.25
C LEU A 98 -18.41 -47.56 14.12
N ALA A 99 -18.73 -46.26 14.13
CA ALA A 99 -20.05 -45.76 13.76
C ALA A 99 -20.00 -45.26 12.30
N VAL A 100 -20.80 -45.85 11.40
CA VAL A 100 -20.74 -45.57 9.96
C VAL A 100 -22.10 -45.12 9.44
N THR A 101 -22.12 -44.01 8.70
CA THR A 101 -23.34 -43.43 8.11
C THR A 101 -23.19 -43.26 6.61
N LEU A 102 -24.08 -43.87 5.82
CA LEU A 102 -24.04 -43.82 4.35
C LEU A 102 -25.05 -42.79 3.82
N SER A 103 -24.64 -41.65 3.23
CA SER A 103 -25.60 -40.63 2.74
C SER A 103 -25.38 -40.13 1.28
N PRO A 104 -26.42 -40.11 0.42
CA PRO A 104 -26.33 -39.74 -1.01
C PRO A 104 -25.73 -38.34 -1.27
N LYS A 105 -25.01 -38.18 -2.40
CA LYS A 105 -24.53 -36.86 -2.90
C LYS A 105 -25.68 -36.05 -3.49
N GLU A 106 -25.98 -34.90 -2.92
CA GLU A 106 -26.76 -33.86 -3.61
C GLU A 106 -25.83 -33.00 -4.48
N GLY A 107 -26.27 -32.74 -5.71
CA GLY A 107 -25.40 -32.30 -6.81
C GLY A 107 -25.12 -30.81 -6.85
N ASP A 108 -23.87 -30.47 -7.20
CA ASP A 108 -23.54 -29.18 -7.80
C ASP A 108 -22.56 -29.38 -8.97
N PHE A 109 -23.00 -29.03 -10.18
CA PHE A 109 -22.43 -29.48 -11.46
C PHE A 109 -21.17 -28.69 -11.90
N ARG A 110 -20.75 -27.67 -11.13
CA ARG A 110 -19.61 -26.79 -11.46
C ARG A 110 -18.25 -27.24 -10.89
N GLU A 111 -18.22 -27.95 -9.77
CA GLU A 111 -16.97 -28.51 -9.22
C GLU A 111 -16.49 -29.76 -9.97
N ALA A 112 -17.42 -30.54 -10.52
CA ALA A 112 -17.11 -31.75 -11.28
C ALA A 112 -16.28 -31.46 -12.54
N THR A 113 -16.55 -30.34 -13.23
CA THR A 113 -15.82 -29.92 -14.43
C THR A 113 -14.38 -29.46 -14.10
N MET A 114 -14.18 -28.84 -12.93
CA MET A 114 -12.85 -28.44 -12.46
C MET A 114 -11.96 -29.62 -12.05
N LEU A 115 -12.55 -30.67 -11.46
CA LEU A 115 -11.81 -31.87 -11.06
C LEU A 115 -11.50 -32.80 -12.24
N LEU A 116 -12.40 -32.91 -13.23
CA LEU A 116 -12.15 -33.63 -14.49
C LEU A 116 -10.98 -33.04 -15.29
N ARG A 117 -10.81 -31.71 -15.30
CA ARG A 117 -9.70 -31.03 -15.99
C ARG A 117 -8.35 -31.23 -15.30
N ARG A 118 -8.33 -31.46 -13.97
CA ARG A 118 -7.13 -31.79 -13.19
C ARG A 118 -6.72 -33.27 -13.31
N SER A 119 -7.68 -34.17 -13.54
CA SER A 119 -7.44 -35.59 -13.79
C SER A 119 -6.87 -35.85 -15.20
N TRP A 120 -7.42 -35.19 -16.23
CA TRP A 120 -6.98 -35.33 -17.63
C TRP A 120 -5.52 -34.91 -17.86
N LYS A 121 -5.02 -33.88 -17.17
CA LYS A 121 -3.60 -33.45 -17.29
C LYS A 121 -2.61 -34.37 -16.56
N ARG A 122 -3.06 -35.29 -15.70
CA ARG A 122 -2.20 -36.29 -15.03
C ARG A 122 -2.24 -37.68 -15.69
N ALA A 123 -3.21 -37.95 -16.55
CA ALA A 123 -3.31 -39.21 -17.30
C ALA A 123 -2.56 -39.21 -18.66
N SER A 124 -2.11 -38.06 -19.17
CA SER A 124 -1.29 -38.00 -20.40
C SER A 124 0.19 -38.29 -20.12
N LYS A 125 0.49 -39.47 -19.58
CA LYS A 125 1.83 -40.06 -19.58
C LYS A 125 1.76 -41.58 -19.38
N LYS A 126 0.85 -42.27 -20.08
CA LYS A 126 0.89 -43.72 -20.36
C LYS A 126 -0.29 -44.10 -21.26
N SER A 127 -0.04 -44.14 -22.57
CA SER A 127 -0.61 -45.06 -23.58
C SER A 127 -0.56 -44.40 -24.95
N LYS A 128 0.34 -44.90 -25.81
CA LYS A 128 0.21 -44.78 -27.26
C LYS A 128 -0.69 -45.92 -27.70
N GLN A 129 -1.89 -45.66 -28.22
CA GLN A 129 -2.44 -46.41 -29.36
C GLN A 129 -3.83 -45.90 -29.80
N ALA A 130 -3.90 -45.60 -31.11
CA ALA A 130 -5.00 -45.72 -32.06
C ALA A 130 -6.39 -45.15 -31.71
N VAL A 131 -6.69 -44.02 -32.35
CA VAL A 131 -8.06 -43.53 -32.61
C VAL A 131 -8.47 -44.05 -33.99
N TYR A 132 -9.55 -44.82 -34.09
CA TYR A 132 -10.32 -44.96 -35.32
C TYR A 132 -11.68 -44.29 -35.13
N TRP A 133 -12.02 -43.43 -36.08
CA TRP A 133 -13.31 -42.76 -36.18
C TRP A 133 -14.39 -43.72 -36.68
N CYS A 134 -15.57 -43.71 -36.05
CA CYS A 134 -16.80 -44.09 -36.74
C CYS A 134 -17.98 -43.24 -36.27
N SER A 135 -18.70 -42.74 -37.25
CA SER A 135 -19.90 -41.91 -37.19
C SER A 135 -21.15 -42.72 -36.87
N ASN A 136 -22.02 -42.19 -36.00
CA ASN A 136 -23.48 -42.05 -36.19
C ASN A 136 -24.24 -42.10 -34.86
N GLY A 137 -25.02 -41.03 -34.61
CA GLY A 137 -26.41 -41.00 -34.11
C GLY A 137 -26.85 -41.84 -32.89
N TYR A 138 -27.64 -41.16 -32.04
CA TYR A 138 -28.60 -41.65 -31.03
C TYR A 138 -28.17 -41.67 -29.55
N SER A 139 -29.20 -41.58 -28.72
CA SER A 139 -29.29 -40.90 -27.43
C SER A 139 -29.54 -41.86 -26.26
N VAL A 140 -29.24 -41.37 -25.03
CA VAL A 140 -29.71 -41.78 -23.69
C VAL A 140 -29.18 -43.10 -23.08
N CYS A 141 -28.52 -42.99 -21.91
CA CYS A 141 -28.97 -43.65 -20.66
C CYS A 141 -28.17 -43.13 -19.44
N VAL A 142 -28.92 -42.70 -18.42
CA VAL A 142 -28.46 -42.16 -17.13
C VAL A 142 -28.41 -43.30 -16.11
N THR A 143 -27.28 -43.47 -15.42
CA THR A 143 -27.16 -44.12 -14.09
C THR A 143 -25.93 -43.50 -13.44
N GLY A 144 -25.97 -42.68 -12.38
CA GLY A 144 -26.66 -42.88 -11.11
C GLY A 144 -25.63 -43.26 -10.04
N ALA A 145 -24.70 -42.34 -9.70
CA ALA A 145 -23.67 -42.56 -8.69
C ALA A 145 -24.13 -41.98 -7.33
N VAL A 146 -24.23 -42.85 -6.32
CA VAL A 146 -24.57 -42.51 -4.93
C VAL A 146 -23.25 -42.28 -4.17
N MET A 147 -22.97 -41.07 -3.67
CA MET A 147 -21.92 -40.92 -2.63
C MET A 147 -22.48 -41.20 -1.25
N ALA A 148 -21.61 -41.40 -0.28
CA ALA A 148 -21.89 -41.47 1.14
C ALA A 148 -21.17 -40.32 1.86
N VAL A 149 -21.85 -39.52 2.68
CA VAL A 149 -21.23 -38.61 3.65
C VAL A 149 -21.36 -39.25 5.04
N VAL A 150 -20.24 -39.71 5.60
CA VAL A 150 -20.17 -40.11 7.01
C VAL A 150 -19.95 -38.83 7.81
N CYS A 151 -21.00 -38.40 8.52
CA CYS A 151 -20.94 -37.34 9.52
C CYS A 151 -21.09 -37.99 10.89
N VAL A 152 -20.04 -37.96 11.70
CA VAL A 152 -20.13 -38.33 13.11
C VAL A 152 -20.59 -37.09 13.88
N THR A 153 -21.19 -37.28 15.07
CA THR A 153 -21.93 -36.43 16.03
C THR A 153 -23.44 -36.38 15.91
N GLY A 154 -24.08 -36.86 16.98
CA GLY A 154 -25.32 -36.33 17.51
C GLY A 154 -25.26 -36.43 19.04
N GLU A 155 -25.46 -35.31 19.72
CA GLU A 155 -25.68 -35.21 21.16
C GLU A 155 -27.05 -35.79 21.54
N VAL A 156 -27.15 -36.31 22.77
CA VAL A 156 -28.38 -36.24 23.58
C VAL A 156 -28.11 -35.14 24.62
N MET A 157 -28.90 -34.07 24.65
CA MET A 157 -28.69 -32.95 25.59
C MET A 157 -29.37 -33.20 26.95
N ALA A 158 -28.61 -33.06 28.04
CA ALA A 158 -29.09 -32.40 29.26
C ALA A 158 -27.92 -31.61 29.88
N VAL A 159 -28.21 -30.34 30.18
CA VAL A 159 -27.29 -29.20 30.32
C VAL A 159 -26.38 -29.24 31.56
N VAL A 160 -25.08 -28.94 31.38
CA VAL A 160 -24.34 -28.05 32.29
C VAL A 160 -23.65 -26.97 31.47
N SER A 161 -24.19 -25.76 31.54
CA SER A 161 -23.50 -24.52 31.21
C SER A 161 -22.76 -24.00 32.44
N VAL A 162 -21.42 -24.01 32.44
CA VAL A 162 -20.55 -23.09 33.21
C VAL A 162 -19.29 -22.77 32.39
N LEU A 163 -18.93 -21.49 32.46
CA LEU A 163 -17.91 -20.71 31.75
C LEU A 163 -16.43 -21.14 31.91
N LYS A 164 -15.70 -20.90 30.80
CA LYS A 164 -14.33 -20.36 30.62
C LYS A 164 -13.07 -21.14 31.08
N HIS A 165 -12.12 -21.15 30.13
CA HIS A 165 -10.64 -21.14 30.23
C HIS A 165 -9.88 -22.38 30.71
N GLN A 166 -9.12 -23.01 29.80
CA GLN A 166 -7.67 -22.79 29.70
C GLN A 166 -7.03 -23.44 28.45
N ASN A 167 -6.08 -22.70 27.89
CA ASN A 167 -5.19 -22.91 26.75
C ASN A 167 -4.77 -24.35 26.40
N GLN A 168 -4.87 -24.70 25.11
CA GLN A 168 -3.82 -25.43 24.38
C GLN A 168 -3.98 -25.28 22.85
N SER A 169 -3.89 -24.04 22.36
CA SER A 169 -3.63 -23.73 20.95
C SER A 169 -2.12 -23.56 20.76
N LEU A 170 -1.45 -24.35 19.91
CA LEU A 170 -0.15 -23.96 19.31
C LEU A 170 0.37 -24.85 18.16
N ARG A 171 -0.26 -25.97 17.76
CA ARG A 171 0.28 -26.82 16.67
C ARG A 171 -0.62 -27.10 15.46
N LEU A 172 -1.92 -26.87 15.54
CA LEU A 172 -2.85 -27.11 14.42
C LEU A 172 -3.11 -25.88 13.53
N SER A 173 -2.64 -24.70 13.95
CA SER A 173 -2.73 -23.45 13.19
C SER A 173 -1.76 -23.39 12.01
N ASP A 174 -0.66 -24.15 12.03
CA ASP A 174 0.38 -24.05 10.99
C ASP A 174 0.09 -24.87 9.73
N LEU A 175 -0.69 -25.96 9.81
CA LEU A 175 -1.03 -26.77 8.63
C LEU A 175 -2.21 -26.21 7.82
N HIS A 176 -3.19 -25.56 8.46
CA HIS A 176 -4.30 -24.89 7.77
C HIS A 176 -3.95 -23.47 7.27
N ARG A 177 -2.79 -22.92 7.67
CA ARG A 177 -2.32 -21.58 7.28
C ARG A 177 -2.05 -21.41 5.78
N LYS A 178 -1.84 -22.51 5.05
CA LYS A 178 -1.44 -22.48 3.63
C LYS A 178 -2.58 -22.18 2.64
N ALA A 179 -3.83 -22.07 3.08
CA ALA A 179 -4.98 -21.80 2.21
C ALA A 179 -6.07 -20.90 2.82
N GLN A 180 -5.79 -20.21 3.94
CA GLN A 180 -6.73 -19.23 4.48
C GLN A 180 -6.50 -17.90 3.77
N LEU A 181 -7.35 -17.59 2.79
CA LEU A 181 -7.37 -16.27 2.15
C LEU A 181 -7.76 -15.25 3.24
N TRP A 182 -6.86 -14.32 3.53
CA TRP A 182 -7.17 -13.18 4.38
C TRP A 182 -8.24 -12.33 3.68
N ARG A 183 -9.18 -11.83 4.47
CA ARG A 183 -10.35 -11.08 3.99
C ARG A 183 -10.14 -9.58 3.96
N GLY A 184 -9.01 -9.09 4.45
CA GLY A 184 -8.63 -7.69 4.41
C GLY A 184 -7.23 -7.49 4.97
N ILE A 185 -6.70 -6.28 4.85
CA ILE A 185 -5.45 -5.87 5.46
C ILE A 185 -5.72 -4.65 6.35
N VAL A 186 -5.12 -4.65 7.53
CA VAL A 186 -5.09 -3.54 8.46
C VAL A 186 -3.72 -2.90 8.38
N SER A 187 -3.66 -1.68 7.87
CA SER A 187 -2.43 -0.90 7.86
C SER A 187 -2.41 0.01 9.08
N ILE A 188 -1.37 -0.08 9.90
CA ILE A 188 -1.17 0.76 11.09
C ILE A 188 0.06 1.61 10.86
N SER A 189 -0.11 2.93 10.85
CA SER A 189 0.99 3.90 10.86
C SER A 189 1.16 4.41 12.28
N LEU A 190 2.24 4.01 12.94
CA LEU A 190 2.65 4.50 14.25
C LEU A 190 3.35 5.85 14.08
N ILE A 191 2.71 6.93 14.53
CA ILE A 191 3.23 8.28 14.30
C ILE A 191 4.15 8.68 15.46
N GLU A 192 3.57 8.89 16.64
CA GLU A 192 4.28 9.44 17.78
C GLU A 192 3.66 9.02 19.12
N GLY A 193 4.45 9.14 20.17
CA GLY A 193 4.02 9.01 21.57
C GLY A 193 4.18 10.36 22.25
N HIS A 194 3.31 10.65 23.20
CA HIS A 194 3.32 11.88 23.98
C HIS A 194 3.36 11.57 25.46
N ASP A 195 4.18 12.34 26.18
CA ASP A 195 4.29 12.32 27.65
C ASP A 195 4.40 10.90 28.23
N LEU A 196 5.25 10.07 27.62
CA LEU A 196 5.50 8.72 28.10
C LEU A 196 6.17 8.74 29.47
N LYS A 197 5.87 7.72 30.28
CA LYS A 197 6.46 7.57 31.62
C LYS A 197 7.99 7.36 31.55
N PRO A 198 8.79 8.17 32.27
CA PRO A 198 10.24 7.98 32.35
C PRO A 198 10.58 6.75 33.19
N MET A 199 11.27 5.77 32.61
CA MET A 199 11.73 4.57 33.32
C MET A 199 13.25 4.54 33.57
N ASP A 200 14.05 5.26 32.76
CA ASP A 200 15.49 5.34 33.01
C ASP A 200 15.85 6.28 34.17
N LYS A 201 17.00 5.99 34.79
CA LYS A 201 17.64 6.88 35.79
C LYS A 201 17.94 8.28 35.26
N ASN A 202 17.95 8.45 33.94
CA ASN A 202 18.19 9.73 33.28
C ASN A 202 16.92 10.61 33.21
N GLY A 203 15.77 10.13 33.67
CA GLY A 203 14.48 10.81 33.54
C GLY A 203 13.93 10.80 32.11
N LEU A 204 14.42 9.91 31.27
CA LEU A 204 14.01 9.69 29.88
C LEU A 204 13.69 8.19 29.70
N SER A 205 13.27 7.79 28.50
CA SER A 205 13.08 6.39 28.13
C SER A 205 13.58 6.15 26.71
N ASP A 206 13.82 4.89 26.39
CA ASP A 206 14.11 4.37 25.05
C ASP A 206 12.87 3.60 24.50
N PRO A 207 11.74 4.29 24.25
CA PRO A 207 10.47 3.62 23.99
C PRO A 207 10.39 2.92 22.63
N TYR A 208 9.69 1.78 22.61
CA TYR A 208 9.30 1.05 21.42
C TYR A 208 7.94 0.37 21.59
N VAL A 209 7.23 0.14 20.48
CA VAL A 209 5.87 -0.40 20.49
C VAL A 209 5.84 -1.81 19.90
N LYS A 210 5.09 -2.70 20.56
CA LYS A 210 4.76 -4.04 20.05
C LYS A 210 3.28 -4.10 19.74
N PHE A 211 2.97 -4.51 18.52
CA PHE A 211 1.62 -4.73 18.05
C PHE A 211 1.32 -6.23 17.97
N ARG A 212 0.10 -6.62 18.31
CA ARG A 212 -0.38 -7.99 18.20
C ARG A 212 -1.81 -8.01 17.68
N LEU A 213 -2.01 -8.68 16.56
CA LEU A 213 -3.33 -8.98 16.00
C LEU A 213 -3.42 -10.49 15.75
N GLY A 214 -4.15 -11.18 16.62
CA GLY A 214 -4.21 -12.65 16.62
C GLY A 214 -2.82 -13.28 16.80
N HIS A 215 -2.33 -13.94 15.74
CA HIS A 215 -1.01 -14.59 15.73
C HIS A 215 0.12 -13.71 15.15
N GLN A 216 -0.22 -12.61 14.47
CA GLN A 216 0.75 -11.69 13.89
C GLN A 216 1.28 -10.73 14.96
N LYS A 217 2.60 -10.54 14.98
CA LYS A 217 3.29 -9.68 15.94
C LYS A 217 4.32 -8.83 15.20
N TYR A 218 4.29 -7.53 15.42
CA TYR A 218 5.28 -6.60 14.89
C TYR A 218 5.87 -5.77 16.03
N LYS A 219 7.12 -5.32 15.83
CA LYS A 219 7.87 -4.48 16.77
C LYS A 219 8.44 -3.29 16.00
N SER A 220 8.27 -2.09 16.55
CA SER A 220 8.86 -0.85 16.00
C SER A 220 10.36 -0.73 16.31
N LYS A 221 11.01 0.23 15.66
CA LYS A 221 12.33 0.72 16.06
C LYS A 221 12.25 1.30 17.49
N THR A 222 13.40 1.25 18.16
CA THR A 222 13.59 1.86 19.48
C THR A 222 14.15 3.26 19.29
N ILE A 223 13.47 4.28 19.82
CA ILE A 223 13.94 5.67 19.80
C ILE A 223 14.58 5.95 21.14
N ALA A 224 15.85 6.34 21.16
CA ALA A 224 16.58 6.53 22.41
C ALA A 224 16.33 7.89 23.06
N LYS A 225 16.28 7.93 24.39
CA LYS A 225 16.33 9.10 25.27
C LYS A 225 15.24 10.14 24.96
N THR A 226 13.99 9.71 24.91
CA THR A 226 12.85 10.61 24.68
C THR A 226 11.58 10.09 25.36
N LEU A 227 10.76 11.04 25.86
CA LEU A 227 9.40 10.77 26.33
C LEU A 227 8.35 11.11 25.27
N ASN A 228 8.77 11.77 24.18
CA ASN A 228 7.95 12.14 23.04
C ASN A 228 8.55 11.54 21.76
N PRO A 229 8.58 10.20 21.63
CA PRO A 229 9.16 9.55 20.46
C PRO A 229 8.32 9.80 19.21
N GLN A 230 9.00 9.99 18.07
CA GLN A 230 8.37 9.96 16.75
C GLN A 230 8.94 8.75 15.99
N TRP A 231 8.12 7.72 15.79
CA TRP A 231 8.53 6.51 15.07
C TRP A 231 8.32 6.63 13.58
N ARG A 232 7.14 7.13 13.17
CA ARG A 232 6.72 7.28 11.76
C ARG A 232 6.90 5.98 10.97
N GLU A 233 6.52 4.86 11.59
CA GLU A 233 6.65 3.51 11.04
C GLU A 233 5.30 2.93 10.64
N GLN A 234 5.32 1.98 9.71
CA GLN A 234 4.12 1.36 9.17
C GLN A 234 4.16 -0.16 9.28
N PHE A 235 3.02 -0.75 9.65
CA PHE A 235 2.84 -2.19 9.83
C PHE A 235 1.55 -2.65 9.16
N ASP A 236 1.64 -3.66 8.29
CA ASP A 236 0.49 -4.23 7.61
C ASP A 236 0.14 -5.60 8.21
N PHE A 237 -1.12 -5.78 8.63
CA PHE A 237 -1.63 -7.01 9.23
C PHE A 237 -2.71 -7.65 8.38
N HIS A 238 -2.65 -8.97 8.23
CA HIS A 238 -3.68 -9.73 7.54
C HIS A 238 -4.88 -9.99 8.45
N LEU A 239 -6.08 -9.57 8.02
CA LEU A 239 -7.34 -9.77 8.73
C LEU A 239 -8.04 -11.02 8.21
N TYR A 240 -8.22 -12.02 9.07
CA TYR A 240 -8.83 -13.31 8.71
C TYR A 240 -10.29 -13.45 9.18
N ASP A 241 -10.69 -12.71 10.21
CA ASP A 241 -12.01 -12.79 10.84
C ASP A 241 -12.99 -11.74 10.28
N GLU A 242 -14.26 -12.10 10.14
CA GLU A 242 -15.33 -11.23 9.64
C GLU A 242 -15.74 -10.15 10.65
N LEU A 243 -15.63 -10.46 11.95
CA LEU A 243 -16.11 -9.60 13.03
C LEU A 243 -15.15 -8.45 13.36
N GLY A 244 -13.98 -8.37 12.71
CA GLY A 244 -12.91 -7.47 13.13
C GLY A 244 -12.18 -8.05 14.35
N GLY A 245 -10.85 -7.90 14.38
CA GLY A 245 -10.04 -8.34 15.51
C GLY A 245 -9.77 -7.19 16.48
N MET A 246 -9.44 -7.51 17.73
CA MET A 246 -8.85 -6.56 18.66
C MET A 246 -7.34 -6.49 18.40
N ILE A 247 -6.81 -5.27 18.19
CA ILE A 247 -5.37 -5.05 18.15
C ILE A 247 -4.88 -4.71 19.55
N ASP A 248 -3.98 -5.55 20.05
CA ASP A 248 -3.24 -5.31 21.28
C ASP A 248 -1.98 -4.50 20.98
N ILE A 249 -1.85 -3.33 21.63
CA ILE A 249 -0.71 -2.43 21.49
C ILE A 249 -0.05 -2.28 22.85
N THR A 250 1.26 -2.50 22.92
CA THR A 250 2.02 -2.38 24.18
C THR A 250 3.29 -1.58 23.97
N VAL A 251 3.58 -0.67 24.87
CA VAL A 251 4.76 0.21 24.86
C VAL A 251 5.76 -0.28 25.91
N TRP A 252 7.02 -0.34 25.51
CA TRP A 252 8.12 -0.87 26.31
C TRP A 252 9.32 0.06 26.25
N ASP A 253 10.08 0.14 27.34
CA ASP A 253 11.38 0.79 27.39
C ASP A 253 12.49 -0.23 27.09
N ARG A 254 13.48 0.14 26.28
CA ARG A 254 14.59 -0.76 25.95
C ARG A 254 15.79 -0.51 26.85
N ASP A 255 16.00 -1.38 27.82
CA ASP A 255 17.18 -1.35 28.67
C ASP A 255 18.36 -2.15 28.13
N ALA A 256 19.52 -1.52 28.02
CA ALA A 256 20.76 -2.22 27.70
C ALA A 256 21.23 -3.09 28.90
N GLY A 257 21.07 -4.41 28.79
CA GLY A 257 21.60 -5.38 29.77
C GLY A 257 20.65 -5.73 30.91
N LYS A 258 19.40 -5.24 30.89
CA LYS A 258 18.31 -5.67 31.77
C LYS A 258 17.12 -6.16 30.94
N ARG A 259 16.05 -6.59 31.61
CA ARG A 259 14.76 -6.84 30.93
C ARG A 259 14.10 -5.50 30.69
N ASP A 260 13.61 -5.30 29.47
CA ASP A 260 12.82 -4.15 29.04
C ASP A 260 11.65 -3.86 30.00
N ASP A 261 11.54 -2.60 30.45
CA ASP A 261 10.47 -2.15 31.34
C ASP A 261 9.16 -1.90 30.57
N PHE A 262 8.03 -2.25 31.18
CA PHE A 262 6.71 -2.04 30.58
C PHE A 262 6.20 -0.64 30.89
N ILE A 263 5.83 0.13 29.86
CA ILE A 263 5.33 1.50 30.01
C ILE A 263 3.81 1.53 30.06
N GLY A 264 3.13 0.86 29.13
CA GLY A 264 1.67 0.87 29.06
C GLY A 264 1.08 0.02 27.93
N ARG A 265 -0.24 -0.15 27.95
CA ARG A 265 -1.02 -0.93 26.98
C ARG A 265 -2.26 -0.15 26.54
N CYS A 266 -2.65 -0.35 25.29
CA CYS A 266 -3.96 0.04 24.77
C CYS A 266 -4.48 -1.04 23.82
N GLN A 267 -5.80 -1.07 23.63
CA GLN A 267 -6.48 -1.98 22.72
C GLN A 267 -7.36 -1.20 21.76
N VAL A 268 -7.40 -1.61 20.49
CA VAL A 268 -8.26 -1.01 19.47
C VAL A 268 -9.17 -2.09 18.88
N ASP A 269 -10.47 -1.82 18.91
CA ASP A 269 -11.46 -2.65 18.23
C ASP A 269 -11.60 -2.23 16.76
N LEU A 270 -11.15 -3.10 15.85
CA LEU A 270 -11.23 -2.85 14.42
C LEU A 270 -12.66 -2.89 13.87
N SER A 271 -13.60 -3.52 14.58
CA SER A 271 -15.00 -3.59 14.15
C SER A 271 -15.69 -2.22 14.15
N SER A 272 -15.22 -1.31 15.02
CA SER A 272 -15.73 0.05 15.17
C SER A 272 -15.31 0.99 14.04
N LEU A 273 -14.26 0.63 13.29
CA LEU A 273 -13.67 1.48 12.27
C LEU A 273 -14.34 1.27 10.91
N ALA A 274 -14.62 2.36 10.20
CA ALA A 274 -15.14 2.28 8.84
C ALA A 274 -14.09 1.66 7.90
N LYS A 275 -14.53 0.73 7.06
CA LYS A 275 -13.71 0.10 6.01
C LYS A 275 -13.37 1.12 4.92
N GLU A 276 -12.21 0.93 4.28
CA GLU A 276 -11.69 1.74 3.16
C GLU A 276 -11.47 3.21 3.49
N GLN A 277 -11.24 3.51 4.78
CA GLN A 277 -10.93 4.83 5.29
C GLN A 277 -9.79 4.77 6.30
N THR A 278 -8.94 5.79 6.31
CA THR A 278 -7.88 5.98 7.31
C THR A 278 -8.43 6.74 8.52
N HIS A 279 -8.30 6.15 9.71
CA HIS A 279 -8.76 6.72 10.98
C HIS A 279 -7.58 7.16 11.83
N ARG A 280 -7.58 8.42 12.28
CA ARG A 280 -6.63 8.90 13.27
C ARG A 280 -7.14 8.56 14.67
N LEU A 281 -6.35 7.80 15.42
CA LEU A 281 -6.65 7.41 16.79
C LEU A 281 -5.60 8.00 17.73
N ASP A 282 -6.05 8.81 18.68
CA ASP A 282 -5.25 9.29 19.80
C ASP A 282 -5.63 8.40 21.00
N LEU A 283 -4.76 7.45 21.35
CA LEU A 283 -5.01 6.42 22.35
C LEU A 283 -4.26 6.71 23.65
N GLU A 284 -4.99 6.83 24.75
CA GLU A 284 -4.41 6.91 26.09
C GLU A 284 -3.96 5.52 26.56
N LEU A 285 -2.84 5.45 27.28
CA LEU A 285 -2.31 4.19 27.82
C LEU A 285 -3.02 3.85 29.14
N GLU A 286 -3.63 2.66 29.24
CA GLU A 286 -4.44 2.26 30.40
C GLU A 286 -3.60 1.97 31.67
N GLU A 287 -2.41 1.40 31.50
CA GLU A 287 -1.52 0.96 32.58
C GLU A 287 -0.27 1.87 32.73
N GLY A 288 -0.27 3.05 32.11
CA GLY A 288 0.87 3.96 32.03
C GLY A 288 0.48 5.43 31.93
N GLU A 289 1.47 6.32 32.00
CA GLU A 289 1.31 7.73 31.62
C GLU A 289 1.77 7.91 30.17
N GLY A 290 0.97 8.68 29.42
CA GLY A 290 1.22 9.05 28.04
C GLY A 290 0.13 8.60 27.08
N SER A 291 0.17 9.15 25.86
CA SER A 291 -0.74 8.83 24.77
C SER A 291 0.02 8.43 23.51
N LEU A 292 -0.57 7.58 22.68
CA LEU A 292 -0.06 7.19 21.38
C LEU A 292 -0.95 7.75 20.27
N VAL A 293 -0.33 8.28 19.23
CA VAL A 293 -1.01 8.72 18.01
C VAL A 293 -0.72 7.73 16.90
N LEU A 294 -1.77 7.15 16.33
CA LEU A 294 -1.66 6.19 15.24
C LEU A 294 -2.76 6.36 14.19
N LEU A 295 -2.42 6.05 12.94
CA LEU A 295 -3.39 5.99 11.85
C LEU A 295 -3.70 4.53 11.54
N VAL A 296 -4.97 4.15 11.54
CA VAL A 296 -5.42 2.79 11.22
C VAL A 296 -6.25 2.84 9.95
N THR A 297 -5.83 2.08 8.95
CA THR A 297 -6.56 1.95 7.69
C THR A 297 -7.01 0.52 7.48
N LEU A 298 -8.33 0.30 7.43
CA LEU A 298 -8.92 -1.03 7.27
C LEU A 298 -9.28 -1.26 5.80
N THR A 299 -8.50 -2.03 5.07
CA THR A 299 -8.78 -2.36 3.67
C THR A 299 -9.47 -3.73 3.58
N ALA A 300 -10.75 -3.79 3.25
CA ALA A 300 -11.45 -5.07 3.06
C ALA A 300 -11.19 -5.65 1.65
N SER A 301 -10.92 -6.95 1.60
CA SER A 301 -10.70 -7.81 0.42
C SER A 301 -11.90 -8.73 0.13
N ALA A 302 -12.95 -8.69 0.95
CA ALA A 302 -14.14 -9.53 0.75
C ALA A 302 -14.98 -9.02 -0.43
N THR A 303 -14.97 -9.78 -1.53
CA THR A 303 -15.93 -9.74 -2.66
C THR A 303 -16.49 -8.35 -2.97
N VAL A 304 -15.69 -7.58 -3.70
CA VAL A 304 -16.02 -6.35 -4.45
C VAL A 304 -17.50 -5.92 -4.32
N SER A 305 -17.83 -5.15 -3.28
CA SER A 305 -18.93 -4.19 -3.44
C SER A 305 -18.37 -3.08 -4.32
N ILE A 306 -18.63 -3.17 -5.63
CA ILE A 306 -18.48 -2.05 -6.54
C ILE A 306 -19.59 -1.06 -6.17
N SER A 307 -19.46 -0.37 -5.03
CA SER A 307 -20.22 0.86 -4.82
C SER A 307 -19.42 1.95 -5.52
N ASP A 308 -19.57 2.03 -6.84
CA ASP A 308 -19.12 3.18 -7.60
C ASP A 308 -20.03 4.37 -7.21
N VAL A 309 -19.71 5.03 -6.10
CA VAL A 309 -20.49 6.15 -5.52
C VAL A 309 -20.76 7.26 -6.56
N LEU A 310 -19.87 7.44 -7.54
CA LEU A 310 -20.04 8.44 -8.59
C LEU A 310 -20.73 7.92 -9.86
N ASP A 311 -20.95 6.61 -10.01
CA ASP A 311 -21.76 6.05 -11.11
C ASP A 311 -23.25 6.22 -10.82
N ASP A 312 -23.66 6.16 -9.54
CA ASP A 312 -25.03 6.40 -9.14
C ASP A 312 -25.41 7.89 -9.30
N PRO A 313 -26.34 8.24 -10.22
CA PRO A 313 -26.63 9.65 -10.54
C PRO A 313 -27.14 10.46 -9.33
N TRP A 314 -27.85 9.81 -8.41
CA TRP A 314 -28.39 10.45 -7.21
C TRP A 314 -27.29 10.76 -6.18
N GLU A 315 -26.38 9.83 -5.94
CA GLU A 315 -25.23 10.03 -5.04
C GLU A 315 -24.28 11.08 -5.61
N ARG A 316 -23.97 10.99 -6.91
CA ARG A 316 -23.21 12.03 -7.64
C ARG A 316 -23.84 13.41 -7.50
N GLN A 317 -25.17 13.52 -7.64
CA GLN A 317 -25.86 14.81 -7.48
C GLN A 317 -25.79 15.34 -6.04
N GLN A 318 -25.84 14.47 -5.02
CA GLN A 318 -25.66 14.88 -3.63
C GLN A 318 -24.24 15.37 -3.37
N VAL A 319 -23.23 14.68 -3.89
CA VAL A 319 -21.82 15.08 -3.83
C VAL A 319 -21.62 16.44 -4.51
N LEU A 320 -22.14 16.62 -5.72
CA LEU A 320 -22.09 17.89 -6.45
C LEU A 320 -22.79 19.03 -5.69
N ARG A 321 -23.94 18.77 -5.04
CA ARG A 321 -24.60 19.76 -4.18
C ARG A 321 -23.77 20.09 -2.94
N ARG A 322 -23.13 19.10 -2.31
CA ARG A 322 -22.25 19.27 -1.15
C ARG A 322 -21.06 20.17 -1.48
N TYR A 323 -20.43 19.97 -2.63
CA TYR A 323 -19.28 20.76 -3.10
C TYR A 323 -19.65 21.94 -4.01
N SER A 324 -20.92 22.35 -4.02
CA SER A 324 -21.36 23.51 -4.81
C SER A 324 -20.74 24.83 -4.34
N LEU A 325 -20.66 25.80 -5.26
CA LEU A 325 -20.12 27.14 -4.98
C LEU A 325 -20.88 27.89 -3.86
N VAL A 326 -22.16 27.56 -3.64
CA VAL A 326 -23.00 28.18 -2.61
C VAL A 326 -22.55 27.81 -1.19
N ARG A 327 -21.93 26.64 -1.00
CA ARG A 327 -21.46 26.15 0.31
C ARG A 327 -19.95 26.31 0.54
N SER A 328 -19.29 27.18 -0.24
CA SER A 328 -17.81 27.31 -0.24
C SER A 328 -17.19 27.67 1.11
N PHE A 329 -17.93 28.35 2.00
CA PHE A 329 -17.44 28.77 3.33
C PHE A 329 -17.69 27.76 4.45
N HIS A 330 -18.27 26.59 4.15
CA HIS A 330 -18.55 25.56 5.14
C HIS A 330 -17.48 24.45 5.12
N ASN A 331 -16.93 24.13 6.30
CA ASN A 331 -15.92 23.09 6.54
C ASN A 331 -14.68 23.16 5.61
N LEU A 332 -13.86 24.21 5.70
CA LEU A 332 -12.69 24.49 4.82
C LEU A 332 -11.66 23.35 4.65
N ARG A 333 -11.68 22.32 5.51
CA ARG A 333 -10.76 21.16 5.43
C ARG A 333 -11.15 20.12 4.37
N ASP A 334 -12.43 20.06 4.01
CA ASP A 334 -12.99 19.06 3.07
C ASP A 334 -13.14 19.65 1.66
N VAL A 335 -12.08 19.68 0.85
CA VAL A 335 -12.05 20.41 -0.43
C VAL A 335 -12.84 19.70 -1.55
N GLY A 336 -12.87 18.37 -1.52
CA GLY A 336 -13.50 17.57 -2.56
C GLY A 336 -13.39 16.07 -2.29
N ILE A 337 -13.74 15.28 -3.30
CA ILE A 337 -13.65 13.83 -3.30
C ILE A 337 -12.98 13.36 -4.60
N VAL A 338 -12.11 12.37 -4.51
CA VAL A 338 -11.54 11.69 -5.69
C VAL A 338 -11.88 10.21 -5.62
N GLN A 339 -12.36 9.69 -6.74
CA GLN A 339 -12.62 8.27 -6.91
C GLN A 339 -11.61 7.69 -7.91
N VAL A 340 -10.93 6.63 -7.50
CA VAL A 340 -9.85 5.98 -8.25
C VAL A 340 -10.25 4.54 -8.53
N LYS A 341 -10.50 4.21 -9.79
CA LYS A 341 -10.81 2.87 -10.25
C LYS A 341 -9.56 2.22 -10.82
N VAL A 342 -9.00 1.29 -10.05
CA VAL A 342 -7.85 0.47 -10.44
C VAL A 342 -8.36 -0.73 -11.23
N ILE A 343 -8.21 -0.67 -12.56
CA ILE A 343 -8.79 -1.65 -13.48
C ILE A 343 -7.88 -2.88 -13.56
N ARG A 344 -6.68 -2.69 -14.12
CA ARG A 344 -5.74 -3.78 -14.43
C ARG A 344 -4.34 -3.24 -14.70
N ALA A 345 -3.34 -4.11 -14.68
CA ALA A 345 -2.00 -3.82 -15.20
C ALA A 345 -1.61 -4.81 -16.29
N GLU A 346 -0.67 -4.44 -17.15
CA GLU A 346 -0.14 -5.26 -18.23
C GLU A 346 1.39 -5.19 -18.26
N GLY A 347 2.03 -6.32 -18.58
CA GLY A 347 3.47 -6.37 -18.85
C GLY A 347 4.36 -6.06 -17.64
N LEU A 348 3.91 -6.41 -16.43
CA LEU A 348 4.68 -6.22 -15.20
C LEU A 348 6.01 -7.01 -15.25
N MET A 349 6.99 -6.53 -14.49
CA MET A 349 8.24 -7.26 -14.26
C MET A 349 7.95 -8.55 -13.48
N ALA A 350 8.61 -9.66 -13.84
CA ALA A 350 8.56 -10.88 -13.05
C ALA A 350 9.59 -10.78 -11.93
N ALA A 351 9.16 -10.73 -10.67
CA ALA A 351 10.06 -10.74 -9.52
C ALA A 351 10.30 -12.16 -8.97
N ASP A 352 9.34 -13.08 -9.10
CA ASP A 352 9.53 -14.45 -8.64
C ASP A 352 10.57 -15.22 -9.45
N VAL A 353 11.28 -16.13 -8.77
CA VAL A 353 12.12 -17.19 -9.38
C VAL A 353 11.34 -18.03 -10.41
N THR A 354 10.01 -18.07 -10.31
CA THR A 354 9.13 -18.81 -11.24
C THR A 354 8.80 -18.04 -12.53
N GLY A 355 9.29 -16.81 -12.69
CA GLY A 355 9.04 -15.96 -13.86
C GLY A 355 7.63 -15.35 -13.88
N LYS A 356 7.01 -15.20 -12.71
CA LYS A 356 5.70 -14.60 -12.50
C LYS A 356 5.77 -13.63 -11.32
N SER A 357 4.67 -12.96 -11.04
CA SER A 357 4.51 -12.11 -9.86
C SER A 357 3.12 -12.33 -9.28
N ASP A 358 2.98 -12.06 -8.00
CA ASP A 358 1.76 -11.96 -7.20
C ASP A 358 1.43 -10.47 -6.95
N PRO A 359 1.09 -9.67 -7.99
CA PRO A 359 0.98 -8.22 -7.85
C PRO A 359 -0.26 -7.75 -7.07
N PHE A 360 -0.05 -6.70 -6.28
CA PHE A 360 -1.08 -5.87 -5.69
C PHE A 360 -0.75 -4.38 -5.88
N CYS A 361 -1.76 -3.54 -5.74
CA CYS A 361 -1.65 -2.11 -6.00
C CYS A 361 -2.01 -1.33 -4.73
N VAL A 362 -1.16 -0.37 -4.37
CA VAL A 362 -1.33 0.54 -3.25
C VAL A 362 -1.57 1.94 -3.82
N VAL A 363 -2.67 2.55 -3.41
CA VAL A 363 -3.07 3.91 -3.79
C VAL A 363 -2.95 4.81 -2.57
N GLU A 364 -2.12 5.84 -2.67
CA GLU A 364 -1.84 6.80 -1.60
C GLU A 364 -2.27 8.21 -2.02
N LEU A 365 -3.00 8.89 -1.14
CA LEU A 365 -3.31 10.30 -1.26
C LEU A 365 -3.04 10.99 0.08
N SER A 366 -2.01 11.85 0.10
CA SER A 366 -1.53 12.51 1.31
C SER A 366 -1.13 11.49 2.41
N ASN A 367 -1.95 11.33 3.45
CA ASN A 367 -1.76 10.39 4.55
C ASN A 367 -2.70 9.16 4.46
N ASP A 368 -3.64 9.17 3.52
CA ASP A 368 -4.59 8.07 3.32
C ASP A 368 -3.96 7.04 2.36
N ARG A 369 -4.00 5.76 2.72
CA ARG A 369 -3.39 4.66 1.95
C ARG A 369 -4.34 3.48 1.87
N LEU A 370 -4.76 3.14 0.66
CA LEU A 370 -5.63 1.99 0.40
C LEU A 370 -4.94 1.02 -0.54
N GLN A 371 -5.32 -0.26 -0.49
CA GLN A 371 -4.72 -1.29 -1.35
C GLN A 371 -5.71 -2.26 -1.98
N THR A 372 -5.30 -2.86 -3.08
CA THR A 372 -6.07 -3.89 -3.78
C THR A 372 -5.81 -5.27 -3.19
N HIS A 373 -6.60 -6.25 -3.62
CA HIS A 373 -6.31 -7.65 -3.36
C HIS A 373 -5.13 -8.13 -4.23
N THR A 374 -4.37 -9.09 -3.72
CA THR A 374 -3.26 -9.71 -4.45
C THR A 374 -3.77 -10.66 -5.53
N VAL A 375 -3.25 -10.54 -6.75
CA VAL A 375 -3.57 -11.46 -7.86
C VAL A 375 -2.39 -12.41 -8.07
N TYR A 376 -2.58 -13.68 -7.73
CA TYR A 376 -1.47 -14.64 -7.76
C TYR A 376 -1.03 -15.05 -9.17
N LYS A 377 0.29 -15.08 -9.40
CA LYS A 377 0.99 -15.68 -10.52
C LYS A 377 0.55 -15.13 -11.87
N ASN A 378 0.43 -13.82 -11.95
CA ASN A 378 -0.05 -13.10 -13.11
C ASN A 378 0.70 -11.79 -13.36
N LEU A 379 1.25 -11.64 -14.57
CA LEU A 379 1.92 -10.41 -15.01
C LEU A 379 0.94 -9.38 -15.63
N ASN A 380 -0.31 -9.80 -15.85
CA ASN A 380 -1.40 -8.94 -16.31
C ASN A 380 -2.58 -9.04 -15.34
N PRO A 381 -2.42 -8.56 -14.09
CA PRO A 381 -3.46 -8.66 -13.08
C PRO A 381 -4.66 -7.76 -13.40
N GLU A 382 -5.87 -8.22 -13.08
CA GLU A 382 -7.09 -7.42 -13.14
C GLU A 382 -7.65 -7.32 -11.72
N TRP A 383 -7.83 -6.09 -11.23
CA TRP A 383 -8.33 -5.83 -9.88
C TRP A 383 -9.77 -5.34 -9.90
N ASN A 384 -10.11 -4.45 -10.85
CA ASN A 384 -11.42 -3.79 -10.95
C ASN A 384 -11.94 -3.28 -9.59
N LYS A 385 -11.05 -2.62 -8.84
CA LYS A 385 -11.35 -2.10 -7.50
C LYS A 385 -11.43 -0.58 -7.52
N VAL A 386 -12.41 -0.05 -6.82
CA VAL A 386 -12.69 1.38 -6.72
C VAL A 386 -12.32 1.85 -5.33
N PHE A 387 -11.59 2.96 -5.24
CA PHE A 387 -11.23 3.62 -4.01
C PHE A 387 -11.80 5.02 -4.00
N THR A 388 -12.22 5.50 -2.84
CA THR A 388 -12.75 6.85 -2.66
C THR A 388 -11.94 7.56 -1.58
N PHE A 389 -11.34 8.69 -1.91
CA PHE A 389 -10.56 9.50 -0.99
C PHE A 389 -11.16 10.89 -0.83
N ASN A 390 -11.04 11.44 0.38
CA ASN A 390 -11.39 12.82 0.65
C ASN A 390 -10.21 13.73 0.31
N ILE A 391 -10.43 14.70 -0.57
CA ILE A 391 -9.42 15.67 -0.98
C ILE A 391 -9.33 16.74 0.10
N LYS A 392 -8.19 16.79 0.79
CA LYS A 392 -7.87 17.88 1.74
C LYS A 392 -7.20 19.08 1.09
N ASP A 393 -6.44 18.84 0.02
CA ASP A 393 -5.78 19.85 -0.82
C ASP A 393 -5.77 19.36 -2.27
N ILE A 394 -6.23 20.18 -3.22
CA ILE A 394 -6.30 19.82 -4.65
C ILE A 394 -4.90 19.75 -5.30
N HIS A 395 -3.89 20.34 -4.66
CA HIS A 395 -2.50 20.27 -5.10
C HIS A 395 -1.82 18.97 -4.69
N SER A 396 -2.52 18.10 -3.97
CA SER A 396 -2.02 16.77 -3.62
C SER A 396 -1.82 15.92 -4.87
N VAL A 397 -0.90 14.97 -4.76
CA VAL A 397 -0.55 14.04 -5.83
C VAL A 397 -1.02 12.66 -5.42
N LEU A 398 -1.75 12.01 -6.33
CA LEU A 398 -2.17 10.63 -6.18
C LEU A 398 -1.01 9.72 -6.56
N GLU A 399 -0.49 8.97 -5.59
CA GLU A 399 0.57 8.00 -5.84
C GLU A 399 -0.04 6.61 -5.97
N VAL A 400 0.31 5.90 -7.05
CA VAL A 400 -0.12 4.52 -7.25
C VAL A 400 1.13 3.66 -7.41
N THR A 401 1.31 2.73 -6.50
CA THR A 401 2.48 1.84 -6.47
C THR A 401 2.03 0.40 -6.63
N VAL A 402 2.70 -0.33 -7.52
CA VAL A 402 2.49 -1.76 -7.73
C VAL A 402 3.63 -2.51 -7.05
N TYR A 403 3.25 -3.46 -6.22
CA TYR A 403 4.14 -4.30 -5.45
C TYR A 403 3.89 -5.77 -5.76
N ASP A 404 4.90 -6.60 -5.52
CA ASP A 404 4.82 -8.06 -5.55
C ASP A 404 4.72 -8.59 -4.11
N GLU A 405 3.68 -9.37 -3.82
CA GLU A 405 3.46 -9.93 -2.48
C GLU A 405 4.29 -11.21 -2.29
N ASP A 406 5.38 -11.10 -1.52
CA ASP A 406 6.18 -12.25 -1.12
C ASP A 406 5.76 -12.81 0.25
N ARG A 407 5.57 -14.13 0.32
CA ARG A 407 5.08 -14.79 1.56
C ARG A 407 6.00 -14.65 2.78
N ASP A 408 7.30 -14.47 2.57
CA ASP A 408 8.32 -14.49 3.62
C ASP A 408 9.27 -13.27 3.55
N ARG A 409 8.99 -12.27 2.70
CA ARG A 409 9.81 -11.07 2.49
C ARG A 409 8.93 -9.82 2.45
N SER A 410 9.52 -8.65 2.69
CA SER A 410 8.89 -7.38 2.35
C SER A 410 8.51 -7.35 0.87
N ALA A 411 7.33 -6.85 0.55
CA ALA A 411 6.84 -6.78 -0.82
C ALA A 411 7.86 -6.12 -1.77
N ASP A 412 8.12 -6.77 -2.90
CA ASP A 412 9.09 -6.31 -3.89
C ASP A 412 8.47 -5.21 -4.77
N PHE A 413 9.24 -4.18 -5.11
CA PHE A 413 8.76 -3.05 -5.89
C PHE A 413 8.67 -3.41 -7.38
N LEU A 414 7.48 -3.24 -7.99
CA LEU A 414 7.29 -3.47 -9.42
C LEU A 414 7.18 -2.17 -10.24
N GLY A 415 6.68 -1.09 -9.63
CA GLY A 415 6.62 0.22 -10.28
C GLY A 415 5.76 1.23 -9.54
N LYS A 416 5.99 2.53 -9.79
CA LYS A 416 5.25 3.65 -9.19
C LYS A 416 4.81 4.65 -10.24
N ILE A 417 3.68 5.30 -10.01
CA ILE A 417 3.25 6.49 -10.74
C ILE A 417 2.79 7.56 -9.74
N ALA A 418 2.87 8.81 -10.17
CA ALA A 418 2.44 9.97 -9.39
C ALA A 418 1.63 10.89 -10.31
N ILE A 419 0.35 11.08 -10.00
CA ILE A 419 -0.61 11.82 -10.83
C ILE A 419 -1.14 13.01 -10.03
N PRO A 420 -0.81 14.26 -10.41
CA PRO A 420 -1.40 15.44 -9.78
C PRO A 420 -2.92 15.47 -9.98
N LEU A 421 -3.71 15.76 -8.94
CA LEU A 421 -5.17 15.75 -9.04
C LEU A 421 -5.71 16.75 -10.10
N LEU A 422 -4.99 17.86 -10.32
CA LEU A 422 -5.35 18.88 -11.30
C LEU A 422 -5.12 18.48 -12.77
N SER A 423 -4.28 17.48 -13.05
CA SER A 423 -4.03 17.00 -14.42
C SER A 423 -5.02 15.90 -14.85
N ILE A 424 -5.91 15.48 -13.96
CA ILE A 424 -6.82 14.37 -14.17
C ILE A 424 -7.99 14.81 -15.06
N GLN A 425 -8.29 14.01 -16.08
CA GLN A 425 -9.48 14.15 -16.91
C GLN A 425 -10.53 13.15 -16.43
N ASN A 426 -11.64 13.68 -15.92
CA ASN A 426 -12.71 12.86 -15.34
C ASN A 426 -13.32 11.90 -16.38
N GLY A 427 -13.53 10.65 -15.98
CA GLY A 427 -14.18 9.60 -16.76
C GLY A 427 -13.34 8.99 -17.88
N GLU A 428 -12.06 9.38 -18.02
CA GLU A 428 -11.17 8.82 -19.04
C GLU A 428 -10.42 7.58 -18.50
N ARG A 429 -10.54 6.46 -19.21
CA ARG A 429 -9.70 5.28 -18.96
C ARG A 429 -8.34 5.48 -19.60
N LYS A 430 -7.33 5.70 -18.77
CA LYS A 430 -5.98 6.03 -19.24
C LYS A 430 -4.96 4.97 -18.82
N ALA A 431 -4.02 4.73 -19.71
CA ALA A 431 -2.91 3.80 -19.51
C ALA A 431 -1.67 4.59 -19.08
N TYR A 432 -1.17 4.31 -17.87
CA TYR A 432 0.00 4.94 -17.29
C TYR A 432 1.18 3.98 -17.30
N VAL A 433 2.30 4.41 -17.89
CA VAL A 433 3.56 3.65 -17.84
C VAL A 433 4.13 3.72 -16.43
N LEU A 434 4.49 2.57 -15.86
CA LEU A 434 5.09 2.51 -14.54
C LEU A 434 6.50 3.11 -14.56
N LYS A 435 6.89 3.81 -13.49
CA LYS A 435 8.22 4.36 -13.29
C LYS A 435 8.96 3.65 -12.16
N ASN A 436 10.26 3.92 -12.05
CA ASN A 436 11.10 3.44 -10.94
C ASN A 436 10.69 4.10 -9.61
N LYS A 437 11.33 3.69 -8.50
CA LYS A 437 10.98 4.17 -7.15
C LYS A 437 11.11 5.70 -7.00
N GLN A 438 12.09 6.29 -7.68
CA GLN A 438 12.38 7.73 -7.69
C GLN A 438 11.53 8.53 -8.72
N LEU A 439 10.68 7.84 -9.50
CA LEU A 439 9.84 8.41 -10.57
C LEU A 439 10.64 9.11 -11.69
N THR A 440 11.92 8.76 -11.87
CA THR A 440 12.84 9.36 -12.86
C THR A 440 12.79 8.63 -14.20
N GLY A 441 12.82 7.29 -14.18
CA GLY A 441 12.90 6.44 -15.36
C GLY A 441 11.71 5.50 -15.55
N PRO A 442 11.41 5.08 -16.80
CA PRO A 442 10.38 4.06 -17.06
C PRO A 442 10.78 2.71 -16.48
N THR A 443 9.79 1.96 -15.99
CA THR A 443 9.90 0.57 -15.57
C THR A 443 8.99 -0.30 -16.43
N LYS A 444 9.22 -1.61 -16.45
CA LYS A 444 8.39 -2.54 -17.22
C LYS A 444 6.98 -2.61 -16.63
N GLY A 445 6.01 -2.24 -17.45
CA GLY A 445 4.59 -2.44 -17.17
C GLY A 445 3.77 -1.17 -17.33
N VAL A 446 2.47 -1.36 -17.57
CA VAL A 446 1.49 -0.29 -17.74
C VAL A 446 0.30 -0.59 -16.85
N ILE A 447 -0.22 0.43 -16.17
CA ILE A 447 -1.42 0.32 -15.33
C ILE A 447 -2.57 1.14 -15.92
N PHE A 448 -3.76 0.54 -15.95
CA PHE A 448 -4.98 1.16 -16.45
C PHE A 448 -5.81 1.67 -15.28
N LEU A 449 -6.04 2.98 -15.26
CA LEU A 449 -6.79 3.66 -14.22
C LEU A 449 -7.89 4.51 -14.84
N GLU A 450 -8.98 4.65 -14.10
CA GLU A 450 -10.07 5.60 -14.37
C GLU A 450 -10.24 6.43 -13.10
N ILE A 451 -10.13 7.76 -13.21
CA ILE A 451 -10.10 8.64 -12.04
C ILE A 451 -11.09 9.78 -12.24
N ASP A 452 -11.91 10.01 -11.23
CA ASP A 452 -12.90 11.08 -11.19
C ASP A 452 -12.64 12.01 -10.00
N VAL A 453 -12.43 13.29 -10.27
CA VAL A 453 -12.18 14.32 -9.25
C VAL A 453 -13.34 15.31 -9.22
N ILE A 454 -13.97 15.46 -8.06
CA ILE A 454 -15.00 16.48 -7.81
C ILE A 454 -14.52 17.38 -6.67
N PHE A 455 -14.33 18.66 -6.95
CA PHE A 455 -13.86 19.62 -5.95
C PHE A 455 -14.50 20.99 -6.11
N ASN A 456 -14.47 21.78 -5.04
CA ASN A 456 -14.89 23.17 -5.07
C ASN A 456 -13.67 24.08 -5.30
N ALA A 457 -13.61 24.76 -6.45
CA ALA A 457 -12.49 25.61 -6.83
C ALA A 457 -12.22 26.80 -5.88
N VAL A 458 -13.26 27.43 -5.33
CA VAL A 458 -13.12 28.57 -4.40
C VAL A 458 -12.54 28.08 -3.07
N LYS A 459 -13.07 26.96 -2.57
CA LYS A 459 -12.58 26.32 -1.35
C LYS A 459 -11.13 25.84 -1.50
N ALA A 460 -10.82 25.23 -2.63
CA ALA A 460 -9.46 24.82 -2.99
C ALA A 460 -8.52 26.03 -3.01
N GLY A 461 -8.94 27.15 -3.63
CA GLY A 461 -8.18 28.39 -3.67
C GLY A 461 -7.91 28.99 -2.28
N LEU A 462 -8.89 28.98 -1.38
CA LEU A 462 -8.66 29.44 -0.01
C LEU A 462 -7.74 28.48 0.78
N ARG A 463 -7.84 27.17 0.51
CA ARG A 463 -6.98 26.16 1.14
C ARG A 463 -5.51 26.33 0.77
N THR A 464 -5.18 26.92 -0.38
CA THR A 464 -3.78 27.13 -0.82
C THR A 464 -3.00 28.09 0.06
N LEU A 465 -3.68 28.91 0.87
CA LEU A 465 -3.06 29.90 1.76
C LEU A 465 -2.79 29.35 3.17
N ILE A 466 -3.32 28.16 3.47
CA ILE A 466 -3.15 27.46 4.76
C ILE A 466 -1.99 26.47 4.57
N PRO A 467 -1.13 26.18 5.57
CA PRO A 467 -0.02 25.24 5.40
C PRO A 467 -0.45 23.86 4.86
N ILE A 468 0.42 23.24 4.06
CA ILE A 468 0.22 21.88 3.55
C ILE A 468 0.27 20.89 4.72
N GLU A 469 -0.56 19.84 4.65
CA GLU A 469 -0.51 18.78 5.67
C GLU A 469 0.79 17.97 5.46
N GLN A 470 1.57 17.82 6.52
CA GLN A 470 2.80 17.03 6.47
C GLN A 470 2.46 15.55 6.30
N LYS A 471 3.18 14.87 5.39
CA LYS A 471 3.09 13.41 5.25
C LYS A 471 3.78 12.82 6.47
N TYR A 472 3.08 11.99 7.25
CA TYR A 472 3.67 11.50 8.51
C TYR A 472 4.79 10.50 8.28
N ILE A 473 4.76 9.78 7.16
CA ILE A 473 5.78 8.80 6.79
C ILE A 473 6.57 9.40 5.64
N GLU A 474 7.80 9.86 5.95
CA GLU A 474 8.77 10.34 4.97
C GLU A 474 9.96 9.37 4.97
N GLU A 475 10.43 9.00 3.77
CA GLU A 475 11.66 8.21 3.66
C GLU A 475 12.86 9.07 4.10
N GLU A 476 13.72 8.55 4.97
CA GLU A 476 14.91 9.27 5.42
C GLU A 476 15.80 9.64 4.22
N PRO A 477 16.18 10.92 4.04
CA PRO A 477 16.99 11.34 2.91
C PRO A 477 18.38 10.70 2.99
N ARG A 478 18.69 9.83 2.03
CA ARG A 478 20.04 9.25 1.90
C ARG A 478 20.98 10.31 1.33
N VAL A 479 22.11 10.52 2.00
CA VAL A 479 23.19 11.36 1.44
C VAL A 479 23.73 10.66 0.22
N SER A 480 23.56 11.28 -0.94
CA SER A 480 24.24 10.84 -2.15
C SER A 480 25.03 12.01 -2.75
N LYS A 481 26.26 11.72 -3.18
CA LYS A 481 27.15 12.71 -3.79
C LYS A 481 26.54 13.28 -5.07
N GLN A 482 25.85 12.44 -5.84
CA GLN A 482 25.17 12.82 -7.08
C GLN A 482 24.01 13.79 -6.81
N LEU A 483 23.14 13.50 -5.83
CA LEU A 483 22.04 14.40 -5.45
C LEU A 483 22.56 15.77 -5.01
N LEU A 484 23.67 15.81 -4.26
CA LEU A 484 24.29 17.07 -3.84
C LEU A 484 24.83 17.85 -5.05
N LEU A 485 25.56 17.19 -5.96
CA LEU A 485 26.08 17.83 -7.18
C LEU A 485 24.95 18.36 -8.06
N ARG A 486 23.88 17.58 -8.24
CA ARG A 486 22.68 17.98 -8.98
C ARG A 486 22.01 19.19 -8.36
N ASN A 487 21.76 19.16 -7.04
CA ASN A 487 21.13 20.28 -6.33
C ASN A 487 22.01 21.54 -6.35
N PHE A 488 23.34 21.38 -6.28
CA PHE A 488 24.27 22.48 -6.45
C PHE A 488 24.21 23.08 -7.86
N ASN A 489 24.18 22.25 -8.91
CA ASN A 489 24.05 22.72 -10.29
C ASN A 489 22.72 23.45 -10.53
N ARG A 490 21.62 22.96 -9.96
CA ARG A 490 20.31 23.63 -9.98
C ARG A 490 20.38 25.01 -9.30
N ALA A 491 20.90 25.08 -8.07
CA ALA A 491 21.06 26.33 -7.34
C ALA A 491 21.99 27.31 -8.08
N LYS A 492 23.11 26.81 -8.63
CA LYS A 492 24.05 27.60 -9.44
C LYS A 492 23.36 28.22 -10.64
N ARG A 493 22.48 27.50 -11.35
CA ARG A 493 21.72 28.06 -12.49
C ARG A 493 20.87 29.26 -12.04
N CYS A 494 20.14 29.14 -10.93
CA CYS A 494 19.37 30.26 -10.37
C CYS A 494 20.27 31.46 -10.04
N VAL A 495 21.41 31.23 -9.39
CA VAL A 495 22.36 32.30 -9.01
C VAL A 495 23.00 32.95 -10.24
N VAL A 496 23.42 32.16 -11.23
CA VAL A 496 24.01 32.68 -12.47
C VAL A 496 22.98 33.51 -13.26
N ALA A 497 21.70 33.12 -13.28
CA ALA A 497 20.64 33.92 -13.89
C ALA A 497 20.42 35.26 -13.17
N LEU A 498 20.53 35.28 -11.84
CA LEU A 498 20.47 36.53 -11.06
C LEU A 498 21.69 37.42 -11.31
N LEU A 499 22.88 36.84 -11.36
CA LEU A 499 24.11 37.56 -11.67
C LEU A 499 24.09 38.11 -13.10
N SER A 500 23.61 37.34 -14.08
CA SER A 500 23.50 37.82 -15.47
C SER A 500 22.48 38.94 -15.62
N ALA A 501 21.34 38.88 -14.92
CA ALA A 501 20.39 39.98 -14.83
C ALA A 501 21.02 41.22 -14.17
N GLY A 502 21.78 41.04 -13.09
CA GLY A 502 22.53 42.11 -12.44
C GLY A 502 23.57 42.75 -13.35
N CYS A 503 24.36 41.94 -14.08
CA CYS A 503 25.30 42.41 -15.09
C CYS A 503 24.59 43.13 -16.25
N TYR A 504 23.41 42.67 -16.67
CA TYR A 504 22.61 43.36 -17.69
C TYR A 504 22.16 44.74 -17.23
N VAL A 505 21.71 44.86 -15.98
CA VAL A 505 21.36 46.15 -15.37
C VAL A 505 22.59 47.04 -15.26
N ASN A 506 23.74 46.49 -14.86
CA ASN A 506 24.99 47.24 -14.80
C ASN A 506 25.45 47.73 -16.19
N SER A 507 25.34 46.89 -17.21
CA SER A 507 25.59 47.25 -18.62
C SER A 507 24.68 48.38 -19.10
N CYS A 508 23.42 48.42 -18.61
CA CYS A 508 22.52 49.54 -18.87
C CYS A 508 23.02 50.84 -18.22
N PHE A 509 23.52 50.79 -16.97
CA PHE A 509 24.06 51.96 -16.27
C PHE A 509 25.40 52.45 -16.82
N GLU A 510 26.25 51.55 -17.31
CA GLU A 510 27.55 51.86 -17.90
C GLU A 510 27.46 52.32 -19.37
N TRP A 511 26.25 52.34 -19.95
CA TRP A 511 26.00 52.75 -21.34
C TRP A 511 26.79 51.95 -22.40
N GLU A 512 27.10 50.68 -22.11
CA GLU A 512 27.85 49.82 -23.05
C GLU A 512 27.12 49.67 -24.40
N SER A 513 25.79 49.72 -24.40
CA SER A 513 24.95 49.76 -25.61
C SER A 513 23.98 50.94 -25.57
N PRO A 514 24.21 52.01 -26.36
CA PRO A 514 23.36 53.19 -26.37
C PRO A 514 21.89 52.90 -26.69
N GLN A 515 21.63 51.89 -27.53
CA GLN A 515 20.28 51.50 -27.93
C GLN A 515 19.47 50.85 -26.80
N ARG A 516 20.14 50.15 -25.87
CA ARG A 516 19.49 49.50 -24.72
C ARG A 516 19.38 50.45 -23.53
N SER A 517 20.46 51.17 -23.24
CA SER A 517 20.53 52.10 -22.11
C SER A 517 19.60 53.30 -22.24
N LEU A 518 19.39 53.83 -23.46
CA LEU A 518 18.48 54.96 -23.67
C LEU A 518 17.03 54.61 -23.30
N ALA A 519 16.52 53.47 -23.78
CA ALA A 519 15.17 53.04 -23.44
C ALA A 519 15.03 52.70 -21.95
N ALA A 520 16.03 52.02 -21.36
CA ALA A 520 16.06 51.73 -19.93
C ALA A 520 16.06 53.01 -19.08
N PHE A 521 16.80 54.03 -19.48
CA PHE A 521 16.86 55.33 -18.81
C PHE A 521 15.53 56.09 -18.91
N LEU A 522 14.89 56.10 -20.09
CA LEU A 522 13.56 56.71 -20.26
C LEU A 522 12.49 56.01 -19.42
N ILE A 523 12.52 54.67 -19.38
CA ILE A 523 11.64 53.87 -18.51
C ILE A 523 11.89 54.22 -17.04
N PHE A 524 13.16 54.32 -16.61
CA PHE A 524 13.51 54.70 -15.25
C PHE A 524 12.99 56.10 -14.88
N LEU A 525 13.18 57.10 -15.74
CA LEU A 525 12.68 58.46 -15.50
C LEU A 525 11.15 58.49 -15.38
N LEU A 526 10.45 57.83 -16.29
CA LEU A 526 8.98 57.74 -16.26
C LEU A 526 8.49 56.99 -15.02
N ALA A 527 9.17 55.90 -14.65
CA ALA A 527 8.84 55.09 -13.49
C ALA A 527 9.01 55.91 -12.21
N VAL A 528 10.17 56.52 -11.97
CA VAL A 528 10.44 57.31 -10.76
C VAL A 528 9.51 58.51 -10.64
N TRP A 529 9.18 59.18 -11.74
CA TRP A 529 8.28 60.33 -11.73
C TRP A 529 6.82 59.96 -11.36
N ASN A 530 6.37 58.76 -11.73
CA ASN A 530 4.99 58.30 -11.53
C ASN A 530 4.89 57.09 -10.57
N PHE A 531 5.91 56.86 -9.74
CA PHE A 531 5.98 55.63 -8.95
C PHE A 531 4.97 55.65 -7.81
N GLU A 532 3.97 54.78 -7.91
CA GLU A 532 3.04 54.45 -6.83
C GLU A 532 3.18 52.97 -6.46
N LEU A 533 2.91 52.62 -5.19
CA LEU A 533 3.16 51.26 -4.68
C LEU A 533 2.34 50.17 -5.38
N TYR A 534 1.14 50.48 -5.89
CA TYR A 534 0.33 49.51 -6.64
C TYR A 534 0.96 49.12 -7.99
N MET A 535 1.94 49.89 -8.50
CA MET A 535 2.65 49.56 -9.74
C MET A 535 3.54 48.32 -9.60
N VAL A 536 3.94 47.95 -8.39
CA VAL A 536 4.76 46.74 -8.15
C VAL A 536 3.97 45.46 -8.46
N PRO A 537 2.79 45.22 -7.86
CA PRO A 537 1.92 44.11 -8.29
C PRO A 537 1.48 44.18 -9.75
N LEU A 538 1.26 45.39 -10.29
CA LEU A 538 0.93 45.58 -11.71
C LEU A 538 2.05 45.06 -12.63
N ALA A 539 3.31 45.40 -12.33
CA ALA A 539 4.46 44.94 -13.11
C ALA A 539 4.58 43.41 -13.09
N LEU A 540 4.37 42.78 -11.93
CA LEU A 540 4.35 41.30 -11.82
C LEU A 540 3.22 40.68 -12.64
N LEU A 541 2.04 41.31 -12.65
CA LEU A 541 0.89 40.89 -13.46
C LEU A 541 1.19 41.00 -14.96
N LEU A 542 1.88 42.06 -15.39
CA LEU A 542 2.32 42.21 -16.78
C LEU A 542 3.30 41.11 -17.21
N VAL A 543 4.21 40.68 -16.33
CA VAL A 543 5.12 39.54 -16.60
C VAL A 543 4.32 38.24 -16.77
N LEU A 544 3.34 37.98 -15.89
CA LEU A 544 2.44 36.81 -16.01
C LEU A 544 1.65 36.82 -17.32
N LEU A 545 1.09 37.98 -17.68
CA LEU A 545 0.33 38.17 -18.92
C LEU A 545 1.22 38.01 -20.16
N TRP A 546 2.43 38.56 -20.12
CA TRP A 546 3.41 38.42 -21.19
C TRP A 546 3.77 36.95 -21.42
N ASN A 547 4.06 36.21 -20.36
CA ASN A 547 4.34 34.78 -20.44
C ASN A 547 3.13 33.98 -20.93
N TYR A 548 1.90 34.35 -20.54
CA TYR A 548 0.69 33.72 -21.07
C TYR A 548 0.55 33.93 -22.59
N ILE A 549 0.82 35.15 -23.07
CA ILE A 549 0.79 35.48 -24.50
C ILE A 549 1.86 34.69 -25.26
N LEU A 550 3.07 34.52 -24.70
CA LEU A 550 4.13 33.72 -25.32
C LEU A 550 3.74 32.25 -25.50
N ILE A 551 3.06 31.67 -24.51
CA ILE A 551 2.51 30.30 -24.59
C ILE A 551 1.45 30.24 -25.69
N LEU A 552 0.54 31.23 -25.74
CA LEU A 552 -0.50 31.30 -26.78
C LEU A 552 0.09 31.45 -28.20
N LEU A 553 1.25 32.10 -28.32
CA LEU A 553 2.00 32.25 -29.57
C LEU A 553 2.77 30.99 -29.98
N GLY A 554 2.71 29.90 -29.20
CA GLY A 554 3.37 28.63 -29.48
C GLY A 554 4.88 28.61 -29.23
N LYS A 555 5.44 29.65 -28.58
CA LYS A 555 6.86 29.69 -28.17
C LYS A 555 7.01 29.06 -26.78
N ASP A 556 6.83 27.75 -26.71
CA ASP A 556 6.90 27.01 -25.44
C ASP A 556 8.35 26.84 -24.96
N THR A 557 8.82 27.77 -24.11
CA THR A 557 10.10 27.63 -23.38
C THR A 557 10.10 26.43 -22.41
N ARG A 558 8.91 25.91 -22.08
CA ARG A 558 8.69 24.82 -21.12
C ARG A 558 9.28 23.48 -21.56
N GLN A 559 9.25 23.17 -22.86
CA GLN A 559 9.79 21.91 -23.36
C GLN A 559 11.31 21.83 -23.22
N GLY A 560 12.02 22.95 -23.43
CA GLY A 560 13.48 23.01 -23.27
C GLY A 560 13.90 22.79 -21.82
N ASP A 561 13.23 23.46 -20.88
CA ASP A 561 13.52 23.34 -19.45
C ASP A 561 13.26 21.92 -18.92
N VAL A 562 12.15 21.29 -19.32
CA VAL A 562 11.81 19.92 -18.92
C VAL A 562 12.77 18.92 -19.56
N GLN A 563 13.12 19.09 -20.83
CA GLN A 563 14.07 18.20 -21.51
C GLN A 563 15.45 18.26 -20.85
N GLN A 564 15.91 19.46 -20.49
CA GLN A 564 17.16 19.64 -19.77
C GLN A 564 17.10 19.07 -18.35
N ALA A 565 15.97 19.21 -17.64
CA ALA A 565 15.80 18.59 -16.33
C ALA A 565 15.81 17.05 -16.42
N VAL A 566 15.24 16.47 -17.49
CA VAL A 566 15.30 15.03 -17.76
C VAL A 566 16.74 14.58 -18.04
N GLU A 567 17.49 15.33 -18.86
CA GLU A 567 18.90 15.04 -19.17
C GLU A 567 19.76 15.07 -17.89
N ASP A 568 19.63 16.13 -17.08
CA ASP A 568 20.28 16.26 -15.77
C ASP A 568 19.94 15.11 -14.80
N ILE A 569 18.78 14.45 -14.96
CA ILE A 569 18.34 13.33 -14.12
C ILE A 569 18.84 11.98 -14.67
N LEU A 570 18.85 11.80 -16.00
CA LEU A 570 19.24 10.55 -16.64
C LEU A 570 20.76 10.36 -16.67
N GLU A 571 21.55 11.44 -16.78
CA GLU A 571 23.02 11.36 -16.69
C GLU A 571 23.50 10.82 -15.33
N ASP A 572 22.69 10.95 -14.28
CA ASP A 572 23.00 10.44 -12.93
C ASP A 572 22.73 8.92 -12.79
N ASP A 573 21.73 8.36 -13.49
CA ASP A 573 21.33 6.94 -13.39
C ASP A 573 22.35 6.01 -14.08
N ASP A 574 23.07 6.48 -15.12
CA ASP A 574 24.05 5.67 -15.88
C ASP A 574 25.34 5.35 -15.09
N GLU A 575 25.62 6.06 -13.98
CA GLU A 575 26.78 5.79 -13.11
C GLU A 575 26.47 4.79 -11.96
N GLU A 576 25.24 4.28 -11.83
CA GLU A 576 24.84 3.38 -10.74
C GLU A 576 25.30 1.90 -10.94
N TYR A 577 25.80 1.54 -12.13
CA TYR A 577 26.31 0.20 -12.44
C TYR A 577 27.81 0.04 -12.19
N ASP A 578 28.28 0.28 -10.96
CA ASP A 578 29.56 -0.29 -10.48
C ASP A 578 29.78 0.06 -9.00
N LYS A 579 29.11 -0.67 -8.09
CA LYS A 579 29.54 -0.76 -6.68
C LYS A 579 28.97 -2.00 -6.01
N ASP A 580 29.70 -3.09 -6.19
CA ASP A 580 29.64 -4.25 -5.30
C ASP A 580 29.97 -3.84 -3.86
N ASP A 581 29.16 -4.36 -2.95
CA ASP A 581 29.31 -4.33 -1.51
C ASP A 581 30.74 -4.64 -1.06
N LYS A 582 31.40 -3.66 -0.43
CA LYS A 582 32.45 -3.93 0.57
C LYS A 582 32.27 -3.03 1.78
N ASP A 583 32.03 -3.69 2.91
CA ASP A 583 31.89 -3.14 4.27
C ASP A 583 32.94 -2.07 4.63
N PRO A 584 32.56 -1.10 5.48
CA PRO A 584 33.53 -0.45 6.35
C PRO A 584 33.31 -0.85 7.81
N GLU A 585 34.03 -1.88 8.25
CA GLU A 585 34.36 -2.07 9.65
C GLU A 585 35.30 -0.94 10.12
N ARG A 586 34.77 0.13 10.76
CA ARG A 586 35.53 0.95 11.74
C ARG A 586 34.62 1.51 12.84
N LYS A 587 34.30 0.67 13.82
CA LYS A 587 33.67 1.07 15.09
C LYS A 587 34.70 1.81 15.97
N GLY A 588 34.82 3.11 15.76
CA GLY A 588 35.65 4.00 16.59
C GLY A 588 35.62 5.48 16.18
N PHE A 589 35.29 5.77 14.92
CA PHE A 589 35.12 7.12 14.36
C PHE A 589 33.67 7.48 14.02
N MET A 590 32.74 6.56 14.30
CA MET A 590 31.32 6.62 13.89
C MET A 590 30.63 7.91 14.33
N ASN A 591 30.85 8.37 15.56
CA ASN A 591 30.15 9.56 16.07
C ASN A 591 30.63 10.88 15.41
N LYS A 592 31.87 10.94 14.91
CA LYS A 592 32.35 12.10 14.12
C LYS A 592 31.89 12.03 12.66
N LEU A 593 31.71 10.82 12.12
CA LEU A 593 31.16 10.62 10.78
C LEU A 593 29.66 10.94 10.72
N TYR A 594 28.88 10.57 11.75
CA TYR A 594 27.47 10.96 11.84
C TYR A 594 27.29 12.48 11.89
N ALA A 595 28.10 13.20 12.66
CA ALA A 595 28.03 14.67 12.68
C ALA A 595 28.35 15.30 11.31
N ILE A 596 29.30 14.75 10.55
CA ILE A 596 29.61 15.21 9.19
C ILE A 596 28.46 14.85 8.24
N GLN A 597 27.91 13.64 8.38
CA GLN A 597 26.76 13.18 7.60
C GLN A 597 25.55 14.09 7.81
N ASP A 598 25.23 14.44 9.06
CA ASP A 598 24.12 15.34 9.39
C ASP A 598 24.32 16.74 8.81
N VAL A 599 25.55 17.28 8.86
CA VAL A 599 25.89 18.55 8.22
C VAL A 599 25.72 18.44 6.70
N CYS A 600 26.16 17.34 6.08
CA CYS A 600 25.98 17.11 4.65
C CYS A 600 24.50 17.00 4.27
N VAL A 601 23.67 16.28 5.05
CA VAL A 601 22.21 16.21 4.85
C VAL A 601 21.61 17.61 4.95
N SER A 602 22.00 18.39 5.97
CA SER A 602 21.48 19.75 6.16
C SER A 602 21.84 20.68 4.99
N VAL A 603 23.09 20.63 4.52
CA VAL A 603 23.52 21.41 3.35
C VAL A 603 22.80 20.95 2.08
N GLN A 604 22.62 19.65 1.90
CA GLN A 604 21.89 19.09 0.76
C GLN A 604 20.42 19.53 0.77
N SER A 605 19.76 19.51 1.93
CA SER A 605 18.39 19.99 2.11
C SER A 605 18.30 21.49 1.83
N ALA A 606 19.21 22.30 2.39
CA ALA A 606 19.19 23.75 2.18
C ALA A 606 19.41 24.13 0.70
N LEU A 607 20.32 23.44 0.00
CA LEU A 607 20.54 23.64 -1.43
C LEU A 607 19.29 23.25 -2.24
N ASP A 608 18.63 22.15 -1.88
CA ASP A 608 17.39 21.73 -2.52
C ASP A 608 16.24 22.71 -2.26
N ASP A 609 16.12 23.24 -1.04
CA ASP A 609 15.13 24.26 -0.68
C ASP A 609 15.33 25.54 -1.49
N VAL A 610 16.58 26.02 -1.63
CA VAL A 610 16.89 27.22 -2.41
C VAL A 610 16.63 27.00 -3.90
N ALA A 611 17.09 25.87 -4.45
CA ALA A 611 16.87 25.53 -5.85
C ALA A 611 15.37 25.37 -6.16
N SER A 612 14.66 24.60 -5.35
CA SER A 612 13.23 24.36 -5.51
C SER A 612 12.41 25.63 -5.34
N TYR A 613 12.77 26.53 -4.43
CA TYR A 613 12.09 27.82 -4.28
C TYR A 613 12.22 28.69 -5.53
N GLY A 614 13.43 28.78 -6.10
CA GLY A 614 13.67 29.51 -7.36
C GLY A 614 12.87 28.92 -8.52
N GLU A 615 12.87 27.59 -8.65
CA GLU A 615 12.10 26.87 -9.67
C GLU A 615 10.59 27.06 -9.49
N ARG A 616 10.08 27.02 -8.26
CA ARG A 616 8.65 27.23 -7.94
C ARG A 616 8.18 28.62 -8.33
N ILE A 617 8.98 29.65 -8.06
CA ILE A 617 8.69 31.01 -8.51
C ILE A 617 8.64 31.03 -10.04
N LYS A 618 9.70 30.54 -10.71
CA LYS A 618 9.76 30.44 -12.19
C LYS A 618 8.52 29.75 -12.76
N ASN A 619 8.12 28.62 -12.18
CA ASN A 619 6.99 27.80 -12.62
C ASN A 619 5.63 28.47 -12.40
N THR A 620 5.51 29.34 -11.40
CA THR A 620 4.32 30.18 -11.22
C THR A 620 4.17 31.16 -12.39
N PHE A 621 5.27 31.78 -12.82
CA PHE A 621 5.30 32.74 -13.93
C PHE A 621 5.21 32.09 -15.31
N ASN A 622 5.65 30.83 -15.44
CA ASN A 622 5.62 30.05 -16.68
C ASN A 622 4.31 29.24 -16.87
N TRP A 623 3.31 29.46 -16.01
CA TRP A 623 2.01 28.79 -16.08
C TRP A 623 2.09 27.26 -15.94
N THR A 624 3.06 26.74 -15.19
CA THR A 624 3.26 25.30 -15.01
C THR A 624 1.97 24.62 -14.49
N VAL A 625 1.32 25.25 -13.52
CA VAL A 625 -0.01 24.88 -13.01
C VAL A 625 -0.98 26.04 -13.21
N PRO A 626 -1.86 26.00 -14.23
CA PRO A 626 -2.74 27.13 -14.57
C PRO A 626 -3.62 27.63 -13.42
N PHE A 627 -4.10 26.72 -12.56
CA PHE A 627 -4.92 27.07 -11.40
C PHE A 627 -4.18 28.00 -10.42
N LEU A 628 -2.91 27.70 -10.11
CA LEU A 628 -2.10 28.52 -9.20
C LEU A 628 -1.73 29.86 -9.81
N SER A 629 -1.38 29.90 -11.10
CA SER A 629 -1.10 31.16 -11.80
C SER A 629 -2.33 32.07 -11.85
N TRP A 630 -3.53 31.51 -12.05
CA TRP A 630 -4.79 32.27 -11.95
C TRP A 630 -5.03 32.81 -10.53
N LEU A 631 -4.78 32.00 -9.50
CA LEU A 631 -4.89 32.44 -8.12
C LEU A 631 -3.91 33.59 -7.82
N ALA A 632 -2.68 33.50 -8.33
CA ALA A 632 -1.69 34.58 -8.24
C ALA A 632 -2.19 35.86 -8.93
N ILE A 633 -2.82 35.76 -10.11
CA ILE A 633 -3.43 36.92 -10.78
C ILE A 633 -4.53 37.54 -9.93
N VAL A 634 -5.44 36.74 -9.39
CA VAL A 634 -6.52 37.25 -8.52
C VAL A 634 -5.94 37.93 -7.28
N ALA A 635 -4.94 37.33 -6.64
CA ALA A 635 -4.26 37.90 -5.48
C ALA A 635 -3.54 39.22 -5.82
N LEU A 636 -2.85 39.29 -6.96
CA LEU A 636 -2.21 40.52 -7.45
C LEU A 636 -3.24 41.60 -7.78
N CYS A 637 -4.36 41.26 -8.42
CA CYS A 637 -5.45 42.21 -8.68
C CYS A 637 -6.04 42.79 -7.38
N VAL A 638 -6.29 41.93 -6.38
CA VAL A 638 -6.76 42.36 -5.06
C VAL A 638 -5.71 43.26 -4.39
N ALA A 639 -4.43 42.91 -4.48
CA ALA A 639 -3.34 43.73 -3.95
C ALA A 639 -3.25 45.11 -4.63
N ILE A 640 -3.47 45.20 -5.96
CA ILE A 640 -3.54 46.46 -6.70
C ILE A 640 -4.67 47.33 -6.15
N VAL A 641 -5.87 46.77 -6.01
CA VAL A 641 -7.05 47.50 -5.48
C VAL A 641 -6.79 47.98 -4.05
N ILE A 642 -6.23 47.13 -3.19
CA ILE A 642 -5.92 47.49 -1.80
C ILE A 642 -4.87 48.62 -1.76
N LEU A 643 -3.77 48.51 -2.49
CA LEU A 643 -2.70 49.52 -2.50
C LEU A 643 -3.12 50.82 -3.17
N TYR A 644 -4.11 50.79 -4.06
CA TYR A 644 -4.69 51.97 -4.69
C TYR A 644 -5.58 52.77 -3.72
N PHE A 645 -6.45 52.09 -2.96
CA PHE A 645 -7.38 52.76 -2.04
C PHE A 645 -6.80 53.00 -0.64
N ILE A 646 -5.87 52.18 -0.18
CA ILE A 646 -5.36 52.18 1.20
C ILE A 646 -3.88 52.58 1.20
N PRO A 647 -3.52 53.75 1.79
CA PRO A 647 -2.14 54.13 1.98
C PRO A 647 -1.36 53.09 2.80
N LEU A 648 -0.10 52.83 2.42
CA LEU A 648 0.76 51.79 3.01
C LEU A 648 0.89 51.88 4.54
N ARG A 649 0.82 53.09 5.11
CA ARG A 649 0.85 53.28 6.58
C ARG A 649 -0.23 52.49 7.32
N TYR A 650 -1.44 52.39 6.76
CA TYR A 650 -2.54 51.66 7.39
C TYR A 650 -2.38 50.15 7.23
N ILE A 651 -1.82 49.71 6.10
CA ILE A 651 -1.52 48.29 5.85
C ILE A 651 -0.43 47.81 6.82
N VAL A 652 0.66 48.56 6.97
CA VAL A 652 1.75 48.23 7.91
C VAL A 652 1.25 48.28 9.35
N LEU A 653 0.42 49.26 9.71
CA LEU A 653 -0.18 49.33 11.04
C LEU A 653 -1.08 48.12 11.31
N ALA A 654 -1.99 47.78 10.39
CA ALA A 654 -2.89 46.63 10.52
C ALA A 654 -2.11 45.31 10.59
N TRP A 655 -1.09 45.15 9.73
CA TRP A 655 -0.21 43.99 9.75
C TRP A 655 0.57 43.89 11.07
N GLY A 656 1.12 45.00 11.56
CA GLY A 656 1.82 45.07 12.84
C GLY A 656 0.91 44.70 14.00
N VAL A 657 -0.28 45.30 14.09
CA VAL A 657 -1.27 44.97 15.11
C VAL A 657 -1.64 43.48 15.04
N ASN A 658 -1.96 42.95 13.85
CA ASN A 658 -2.28 41.53 13.70
C ASN A 658 -1.11 40.64 14.14
N LYS A 659 0.13 40.94 13.76
CA LYS A 659 1.29 40.12 14.12
C LYS A 659 1.60 40.14 15.61
N PHE A 660 1.49 41.29 16.27
CA PHE A 660 1.68 41.40 17.72
C PHE A 660 0.51 40.79 18.52
N THR A 661 -0.72 40.81 17.99
CA THR A 661 -1.91 40.28 18.67
C THR A 661 -2.23 38.82 18.36
N LYS A 662 -1.67 38.24 17.28
CA LYS A 662 -1.95 36.85 16.84
C LYS A 662 -1.70 35.82 17.95
N LYS A 663 -0.53 35.86 18.59
CA LYS A 663 -0.15 34.96 19.69
C LYS A 663 -0.90 35.23 21.00
N LEU A 664 -1.42 36.45 21.17
CA LEU A 664 -2.28 36.81 22.31
C LEU A 664 -3.71 36.27 22.12
N ARG A 665 -4.20 36.21 20.87
CA ARG A 665 -5.56 35.75 20.56
C ARG A 665 -5.67 34.24 20.47
N ASP A 666 -4.64 33.56 20.00
CA ASP A 666 -4.60 32.11 19.91
C ASP A 666 -3.18 31.58 20.18
N PRO A 667 -2.92 31.01 21.37
CA PRO A 667 -1.61 30.48 21.74
C PRO A 667 -1.13 29.32 20.85
N TYR A 668 -2.03 28.64 20.15
CA TYR A 668 -1.73 27.44 19.35
C TYR A 668 -1.68 27.72 17.84
N THR A 669 -1.74 28.98 17.40
CA THR A 669 -1.56 29.28 15.97
C THR A 669 -0.13 28.97 15.54
N ILE A 670 -0.01 28.04 14.59
CA ILE A 670 1.23 27.77 13.88
C ILE A 670 1.59 29.02 13.07
N ASP A 671 2.81 29.53 13.26
CA ASP A 671 3.33 30.64 12.46
C ASP A 671 3.45 30.17 11.01
N ASN A 672 2.69 30.80 10.12
CA ASN A 672 2.62 30.44 8.71
C ASN A 672 2.98 31.65 7.84
N ASN A 673 3.61 31.39 6.69
CA ASN A 673 3.90 32.41 5.70
C ASN A 673 3.11 32.07 4.44
N GLU A 674 2.03 32.82 4.20
CA GLU A 674 1.08 32.57 3.11
C GLU A 674 1.75 32.48 1.73
N LEU A 675 2.82 33.26 1.49
CA LEU A 675 3.57 33.21 0.24
C LEU A 675 4.36 31.91 0.10
N LEU A 676 5.02 31.45 1.18
CA LEU A 676 5.74 30.18 1.17
C LEU A 676 4.76 29.01 1.07
N ASP A 677 3.62 29.11 1.75
CA ASP A 677 2.55 28.12 1.68
C ASP A 677 2.00 28.01 0.25
N PHE A 678 1.78 29.14 -0.43
CA PHE A 678 1.39 29.15 -1.84
C PHE A 678 2.47 28.54 -2.74
N LEU A 679 3.73 28.96 -2.59
CA LEU A 679 4.84 28.47 -3.42
C LEU A 679 5.13 26.98 -3.18
N SER A 680 4.92 26.47 -1.97
CA SER A 680 5.11 25.06 -1.64
C SER A 680 4.24 24.11 -2.47
N ARG A 681 3.12 24.61 -3.02
CA ARG A 681 2.16 23.88 -3.86
C ARG A 681 2.48 23.91 -5.34
N VAL A 682 3.35 24.82 -5.75
CA VAL A 682 3.87 24.84 -7.11
C VAL A 682 4.91 23.72 -7.20
N PRO A 683 4.86 22.87 -8.23
CA PRO A 683 5.87 21.83 -8.39
C PRO A 683 7.23 22.43 -8.77
N SER A 684 8.31 21.90 -8.20
CA SER A 684 9.68 22.16 -8.66
C SER A 684 9.94 21.47 -10.01
N ASP A 685 11.03 21.80 -10.70
CA ASP A 685 11.31 21.22 -12.03
C ASP A 685 11.50 19.69 -11.93
N VAL A 686 12.11 19.22 -10.84
CA VAL A 686 12.24 17.78 -10.53
C VAL A 686 10.86 17.14 -10.37
N GLN A 687 9.95 17.78 -9.63
CA GLN A 687 8.59 17.27 -9.44
C GLN A 687 7.79 17.27 -10.76
N VAL A 688 7.97 18.28 -11.61
CA VAL A 688 7.35 18.31 -12.95
C VAL A 688 7.78 17.09 -13.78
N VAL A 689 9.06 16.71 -13.76
CA VAL A 689 9.55 15.50 -14.45
C VAL A 689 8.96 14.23 -13.84
N GLN A 690 8.88 14.16 -12.50
CA GLN A 690 8.29 13.01 -11.80
C GLN A 690 6.80 12.83 -12.15
N TYR A 691 6.06 13.92 -12.34
CA TYR A 691 4.64 13.89 -12.70
C TYR A 691 4.40 13.82 -14.22
N GLN A 692 5.45 13.95 -15.03
CA GLN A 692 5.32 13.91 -16.48
C GLN A 692 4.85 12.52 -16.93
N GLU A 693 3.78 12.50 -17.70
CA GLU A 693 3.27 11.27 -18.29
C GLU A 693 4.22 10.77 -19.38
N LEU A 694 4.65 9.51 -19.25
CA LEU A 694 5.41 8.84 -20.30
C LEU A 694 4.43 8.22 -21.29
N LYS A 695 4.63 8.49 -22.59
CA LYS A 695 3.83 7.85 -23.63
C LYS A 695 4.21 6.37 -23.72
N PRO A 696 3.24 5.44 -23.76
CA PRO A 696 3.55 4.04 -24.04
C PRO A 696 4.12 3.94 -25.45
N ASP A 697 5.34 3.39 -25.58
CA ASP A 697 5.96 3.15 -26.87
C ASP A 697 5.08 2.19 -27.70
N LEU A 698 4.38 2.74 -28.69
CA LEU A 698 3.56 1.98 -29.64
C LEU A 698 4.39 1.19 -30.67
N GLY A 699 5.70 0.99 -30.45
CA GLY A 699 6.54 0.37 -31.47
C GLY A 699 7.92 -0.07 -31.00
N HIS A 700 8.00 -1.24 -30.37
CA HIS A 700 9.20 -2.07 -30.48
C HIS A 700 8.84 -3.43 -31.06
N SER A 701 8.72 -3.46 -32.40
CA SER A 701 8.89 -4.70 -33.15
C SER A 701 10.35 -5.19 -32.93
N PRO A 702 10.57 -6.46 -32.57
CA PRO A 702 11.88 -6.96 -32.17
C PRO A 702 12.73 -7.22 -33.41
N SER A 703 13.29 -6.18 -34.02
CA SER A 703 14.44 -6.36 -34.91
C SER A 703 15.27 -5.08 -35.01
N LYS A 704 16.59 -5.25 -34.86
CA LYS A 704 17.69 -4.29 -35.11
C LYS A 704 18.07 -3.33 -33.98
N ARG A 705 18.77 -3.88 -32.97
CA ARG A 705 20.03 -3.28 -32.49
C ARG A 705 21.17 -4.27 -32.75
N LYS A 706 21.66 -4.27 -33.99
CA LYS A 706 22.98 -4.85 -34.31
C LYS A 706 23.96 -3.68 -34.21
N LYS A 707 24.78 -3.67 -33.15
CA LYS A 707 25.88 -2.72 -32.96
C LYS A 707 26.76 -2.74 -34.21
N ASN A 708 26.95 -1.58 -34.83
CA ASN A 708 28.11 -1.32 -35.68
C ASN A 708 29.24 -0.85 -34.75
N ASN A 709 30.28 -1.66 -34.61
CA ASN A 709 31.59 -1.17 -34.18
C ASN A 709 32.22 -0.41 -35.35
N PRO A 710 32.74 0.81 -35.18
CA PRO A 710 33.89 1.26 -35.95
C PRO A 710 35.16 0.66 -35.32
N GLY A 711 36.13 0.33 -36.18
CA GLY A 711 37.38 -0.35 -35.83
C GLY A 711 38.46 0.53 -35.24
#